data_AF-A0A8T4V1P1-F1
#
_entry.id   AF-A0A8T4V1P1-F1
#
_cell.length_a   1.000
_cell.length_b   1.000
_cell.length_c   1.000
_cell.angle_alpha   90.00
_cell.angle_beta   90.00
_cell.angle_gamma   90.00
#
_symmetry.space_group_name_H-M   'P 1'
#
loop_
_entity.id
_entity.type
_entity.pdbx_description
1 polymer ?
#
loop_
_entity_poly.entity_id
_entity_poly.type
_entity_poly.pdbx_seq_one_letter_code
_entity_poly.pdbx_strand_id
1 'polypeptide(L)'
;MKKLNKSSPTIVTAALPYANGPIHIGHLLEYIQADVYARFLKLTGHDALYICASDMHGTPIEVNAQKAKIKPEVFVEQYWKEHQEDFQSFLIQFDNYYKTHSPENRELAELFYKTLQEKSHIYRQKIKVMYCDNCRRSLPDRYVKGTCPHCHAPDQYGDICEKCGSVLKSVDLLKPYCSICQNTPRPKESEHYFFKLSAFSKQLQKWAASKEANLQPEVRNWLQGWFEKGMEDWCISRDAPYFGFEIPNSKKETGEIKYFYVWLDAPIGYISSTKNYCDKSGGDWKEYWYKGQIIHFIGKDIAYFHLLFWPAMLMDMEITLPRVNIHGFITVNGEKMSKSRGTFLTAKDFLKSYSAEALRFYYASHLDRSVVDVDLHFDELKAVVNNVLLGNLGNFCYRTLIFTEKNYGKITAIAEETDLQIHVGELLDEIRRNYEVREFRSAVKNILKIADLANAYFQKAEPWKTKESAETKEALGFCVNLARNLAIIASPILPTFSQKIYAALAEKKPLFWKDISFTWKGKVAKVAVLVEKIEEVKQLKVAREVKNIEYLISPEIEQFGVKVRVAQLTGLTIKKKHEGIEKLKSEVQKNIICDERKDILDEYHSINEKMKLDDKRYPNAVTNLISLIKQKGKLPQINTVVDVYNALSVESGLAMATHDIDKINGKIVIRLSKEEEEFTALDGTKEKLKGGEVIYADNTLILGRFSKQCQHTITTSESKEVVLIGFGNLKISDEEMDKSFQRTCELITKFNGGEFKILHNLKNAISTTFPLHLAVGLVEEVNDHPDADSLYLLKVNFGPLGIKQVVTSLKKILSKMAFANKKLVFCVNLKATKFRGEISEAMILGVDHDDTTTLLEMASSLPGETVVPESMAANTNQISFAELSQVGLIVKNKRIVFEQKPLGTGKEMIKINVKDGLQVH
;
A
#
# COMPACT_ATOMS: atom_id res chain seq x y z
N MET A 1 -2.05 -32.15 46.83
CA MET A 1 -2.21 -31.60 45.46
C MET A 1 -2.74 -32.71 44.55
N LYS A 2 -4.06 -32.81 44.39
CA LYS A 2 -4.67 -33.75 43.43
C LYS A 2 -4.43 -33.21 42.02
N LYS A 3 -3.82 -34.02 41.15
CA LYS A 3 -3.63 -33.72 39.72
C LYS A 3 -4.99 -33.33 39.13
N LEU A 4 -5.16 -32.06 38.77
CA LEU A 4 -6.23 -31.64 37.85
C LEU A 4 -6.08 -32.52 36.60
N ASN A 5 -7.16 -33.16 36.16
CA ASN A 5 -7.22 -33.84 34.85
C ASN A 5 -6.74 -32.82 33.81
N LYS A 6 -5.49 -32.95 33.34
CA LYS A 6 -4.95 -32.06 32.30
C LYS A 6 -5.79 -32.29 31.06
N SER A 7 -6.60 -31.30 30.69
CA SER A 7 -7.21 -31.23 29.37
C SER A 7 -6.11 -31.39 28.31
N SER A 8 -6.41 -32.05 27.19
CA SER A 8 -5.46 -32.15 26.07
C SER A 8 -4.94 -30.76 25.69
N PRO A 9 -3.62 -30.60 25.46
CA PRO A 9 -3.06 -29.33 25.01
C PRO A 9 -3.77 -28.83 23.75
N THR A 10 -4.03 -27.53 23.65
CA THR A 10 -4.79 -26.96 22.54
C THR A 10 -4.01 -25.84 21.86
N ILE A 11 -3.88 -25.91 20.53
CA ILE A 11 -3.36 -24.84 19.69
C ILE A 11 -4.52 -24.11 19.06
N VAL A 12 -4.57 -22.80 19.27
CA VAL A 12 -5.41 -21.88 18.51
C VAL A 12 -4.50 -21.11 17.55
N THR A 13 -4.90 -20.99 16.29
CA THR A 13 -4.23 -20.12 15.33
C THR A 13 -5.24 -19.21 14.63
N ALA A 14 -4.75 -18.10 14.12
CA ALA A 14 -5.40 -17.31 13.07
C ALA A 14 -4.57 -17.43 11.79
N ALA A 15 -5.12 -17.09 10.63
CA ALA A 15 -4.40 -17.09 9.37
C ALA A 15 -3.15 -16.20 9.48
N LEU A 16 -2.10 -16.60 8.77
CA LEU A 16 -0.85 -15.83 8.76
C LEU A 16 -1.04 -14.58 7.89
N PRO A 17 -0.95 -13.34 8.43
CA PRO A 17 -1.13 -12.16 7.61
C PRO A 17 0.04 -12.00 6.64
N TYR A 18 -0.29 -11.71 5.39
CA TYR A 18 0.70 -11.55 4.33
C TYR A 18 1.53 -10.28 4.55
N ALA A 19 2.86 -10.39 4.57
CA ALA A 19 3.81 -9.31 4.86
C ALA A 19 4.00 -8.36 3.66
N ASN A 20 2.90 -7.80 3.17
CA ASN A 20 2.84 -6.98 1.95
C ASN A 20 1.92 -5.76 2.08
N GLY A 21 1.50 -5.43 3.30
CA GLY A 21 0.60 -4.32 3.58
C GLY A 21 0.18 -4.26 5.05
N PRO A 22 -0.43 -3.15 5.47
CA PRO A 22 -0.89 -2.94 6.83
C PRO A 22 -2.05 -3.88 7.20
N ILE A 23 -2.23 -4.12 8.50
CA ILE A 23 -3.42 -4.77 9.03
C ILE A 23 -4.63 -3.83 8.87
N HIS A 24 -5.79 -4.40 8.51
CA HIS A 24 -7.04 -3.66 8.35
C HIS A 24 -8.14 -4.28 9.19
N ILE A 25 -9.26 -3.57 9.36
CA ILE A 25 -10.36 -4.02 10.24
C ILE A 25 -10.93 -5.39 9.89
N GLY A 26 -10.90 -5.79 8.62
CA GLY A 26 -11.30 -7.14 8.20
C GLY A 26 -10.36 -8.25 8.69
N HIS A 27 -9.05 -8.00 8.73
CA HIS A 27 -8.11 -8.92 9.36
C HIS A 27 -8.46 -9.05 10.85
N LEU A 28 -8.68 -7.93 11.53
CA LEU A 28 -8.97 -7.91 12.96
C LEU A 28 -10.23 -8.70 13.36
N LEU A 29 -11.18 -8.91 12.46
CA LEU A 29 -12.33 -9.80 12.71
C LEU A 29 -11.84 -11.20 13.12
N GLU A 30 -10.92 -11.77 12.34
CA GLU A 30 -10.35 -13.10 12.55
C GLU A 30 -9.53 -13.17 13.84
N TYR A 31 -8.58 -12.24 14.00
CA TYR A 31 -7.66 -12.27 15.14
C TYR A 31 -8.35 -11.97 16.46
N ILE A 32 -9.34 -11.07 16.48
CA ILE A 32 -10.14 -10.83 17.70
C ILE A 32 -10.95 -12.07 18.03
N GLN A 33 -11.57 -12.73 17.05
CA GLN A 33 -12.35 -13.94 17.27
C GLN A 33 -11.48 -15.06 17.89
N ALA A 34 -10.30 -15.29 17.32
CA ALA A 34 -9.34 -16.28 17.81
C ALA A 34 -8.81 -15.92 19.21
N ASP A 35 -8.49 -14.66 19.45
CA ASP A 35 -8.01 -14.16 20.75
C ASP A 35 -9.09 -14.30 21.85
N VAL A 36 -10.35 -13.96 21.56
CA VAL A 36 -11.48 -14.18 22.49
C VAL A 36 -11.57 -15.66 22.87
N TYR A 37 -11.47 -16.56 21.90
CA TYR A 37 -11.53 -17.99 22.16
C TYR A 37 -10.31 -18.50 22.96
N ALA A 38 -9.10 -18.07 22.60
CA ALA A 38 -7.88 -18.44 23.32
C ALA A 38 -7.90 -17.93 24.77
N ARG A 39 -8.36 -16.69 25.00
CA ARG A 39 -8.56 -16.13 26.34
C ARG A 39 -9.57 -16.94 27.14
N PHE A 40 -10.67 -17.37 26.53
CA PHE A 40 -11.66 -18.24 27.16
C PHE A 40 -11.07 -19.59 27.58
N LEU A 41 -10.29 -20.24 26.71
CA LEU A 41 -9.62 -21.51 27.05
C LEU A 41 -8.69 -21.35 28.25
N LYS A 42 -7.86 -20.29 28.26
CA LYS A 42 -6.96 -19.97 29.38
C LYS A 42 -7.73 -19.63 30.65
N LEU A 43 -8.83 -18.86 30.54
CA LEU A 43 -9.71 -18.49 31.65
C LEU A 43 -10.33 -19.72 32.32
N THR A 44 -10.67 -20.75 31.55
CA THR A 44 -11.21 -22.02 32.05
C THR A 44 -10.13 -23.02 32.49
N GLY A 45 -8.84 -22.64 32.42
CA GLY A 45 -7.71 -23.43 32.90
C GLY A 45 -7.18 -24.47 31.92
N HIS A 46 -7.54 -24.39 30.63
CA HIS A 46 -6.97 -25.25 29.60
C HIS A 46 -5.52 -24.88 29.32
N ASP A 47 -4.69 -25.89 29.04
CA ASP A 47 -3.36 -25.71 28.46
C ASP A 47 -3.53 -25.33 26.98
N ALA A 48 -3.63 -24.03 26.71
CA ALA A 48 -3.90 -23.49 25.39
C ALA A 48 -2.86 -22.46 24.98
N LEU A 49 -2.36 -22.59 23.74
CA LEU A 49 -1.48 -21.62 23.10
C LEU A 49 -2.19 -20.96 21.93
N TYR A 50 -2.03 -19.65 21.80
CA TYR A 50 -2.46 -18.85 20.66
C TYR A 50 -1.24 -18.46 19.83
N ILE A 51 -1.13 -19.07 18.66
CA ILE A 51 0.06 -19.03 17.81
C ILE A 51 -0.26 -18.37 16.47
N CYS A 52 0.62 -17.48 16.01
CA CYS A 52 0.56 -16.91 14.67
C CYS A 52 1.98 -16.55 14.17
N ALA A 53 2.08 -16.05 12.95
CA ALA A 53 3.29 -15.62 12.28
C ALA A 53 2.92 -14.78 11.05
N SER A 54 3.80 -13.90 10.57
CA SER A 54 3.60 -13.29 9.25
C SER A 54 3.99 -14.25 8.13
N ASP A 55 3.18 -14.30 7.07
CA ASP A 55 3.53 -14.96 5.81
C ASP A 55 4.42 -14.05 4.97
N MET A 56 5.69 -14.45 4.82
CA MET A 56 6.76 -13.63 4.26
C MET A 56 7.21 -14.04 2.85
N HIS A 57 6.63 -15.06 2.21
CA HIS A 57 7.13 -15.54 0.93
C HIS A 57 6.26 -15.13 -0.27
N GLY A 58 6.85 -15.16 -1.47
CA GLY A 58 6.11 -15.08 -2.72
C GLY A 58 6.39 -13.88 -3.61
N THR A 59 5.95 -14.01 -4.86
CA THR A 59 6.22 -13.02 -5.93
C THR A 59 5.70 -11.62 -5.62
N PRO A 60 4.51 -11.42 -4.99
CA PRO A 60 4.06 -10.07 -4.67
C PRO A 60 4.96 -9.30 -3.73
N ILE A 61 5.59 -9.99 -2.77
CA ILE A 61 6.58 -9.39 -1.87
C ILE A 61 7.80 -8.95 -2.67
N GLU A 62 8.35 -9.80 -3.55
CA GLU A 62 9.50 -9.42 -4.39
C GLU A 62 9.20 -8.22 -5.28
N VAL A 63 8.03 -8.22 -5.94
CA VAL A 63 7.64 -7.15 -6.85
C VAL A 63 7.45 -5.83 -6.09
N ASN A 64 6.82 -5.86 -4.91
CA ASN A 64 6.60 -4.66 -4.13
C ASN A 64 7.88 -4.17 -3.43
N ALA A 65 8.76 -5.06 -2.97
CA ALA A 65 10.09 -4.72 -2.49
C ALA A 65 10.93 -4.06 -3.60
N GLN A 66 10.88 -4.60 -4.82
CA GLN A 66 11.55 -4.01 -6.00
C GLN A 66 10.99 -2.62 -6.32
N LYS A 67 9.67 -2.42 -6.28
CA LYS A 67 9.04 -1.09 -6.45
C LYS A 67 9.47 -0.10 -5.37
N ALA A 68 9.58 -0.57 -4.13
CA ALA A 68 10.09 0.19 -2.99
C ALA A 68 11.62 0.37 -3.01
N LYS A 69 12.33 -0.23 -3.98
CA LYS A 69 13.79 -0.21 -4.12
C LYS A 69 14.54 -0.71 -2.88
N ILE A 70 13.97 -1.69 -2.18
CA ILE A 70 14.58 -2.36 -1.02
C ILE A 70 14.61 -3.88 -1.22
N LYS A 71 15.43 -4.58 -0.43
CA LYS A 71 15.49 -6.04 -0.47
C LYS A 71 14.21 -6.66 0.10
N PRO A 72 13.72 -7.80 -0.43
CA PRO A 72 12.53 -8.49 0.09
C PRO A 72 12.57 -8.74 1.60
N GLU A 73 13.71 -9.14 2.15
CA GLU A 73 13.90 -9.40 3.58
C GLU A 73 13.64 -8.14 4.42
N VAL A 74 14.12 -6.98 3.97
CA VAL A 74 13.90 -5.70 4.66
C VAL A 74 12.43 -5.29 4.57
N PHE A 75 11.81 -5.51 3.40
CA PHE A 75 10.41 -5.17 3.15
C PHE A 75 9.45 -5.96 4.05
N VAL A 76 9.63 -7.28 4.16
CA VAL A 76 8.74 -8.12 5.00
C VAL A 76 8.97 -7.88 6.50
N GLU A 77 10.21 -7.62 6.91
CA GLU A 77 10.56 -7.38 8.31
C GLU A 77 9.93 -6.06 8.82
N GLN A 78 9.78 -5.05 7.95
CA GLN A 78 9.03 -3.83 8.26
C GLN A 78 7.57 -4.15 8.58
N TYR A 79 6.87 -4.87 7.70
CA TYR A 79 5.46 -5.21 7.92
C TYR A 79 5.26 -6.15 9.11
N TRP A 80 6.18 -7.08 9.35
CA TRP A 80 6.11 -7.97 10.51
C TRP A 80 6.16 -7.19 11.85
N LYS A 81 6.97 -6.13 11.93
CA LYS A 81 6.98 -5.24 13.11
C LYS A 81 5.68 -4.45 13.22
N GLU A 82 5.24 -3.87 12.10
CA GLU A 82 3.98 -3.12 12.05
C GLU A 82 2.77 -3.97 12.45
N HIS A 83 2.70 -5.22 11.98
CA HIS A 83 1.63 -6.17 12.32
C HIS A 83 1.60 -6.44 13.82
N GLN A 84 2.77 -6.65 14.46
CA GLN A 84 2.85 -6.87 15.91
C GLN A 84 2.34 -5.66 16.69
N GLU A 85 2.74 -4.46 16.30
CA GLU A 85 2.27 -3.20 16.91
C GLU A 85 0.75 -3.07 16.78
N ASP A 86 0.20 -3.33 15.60
CA ASP A 86 -1.23 -3.27 15.33
C ASP A 86 -1.99 -4.29 16.18
N PHE A 87 -1.55 -5.55 16.21
CA PHE A 87 -2.20 -6.59 17.03
C PHE A 87 -2.16 -6.27 18.52
N GLN A 88 -1.01 -5.82 19.03
CA GLN A 88 -0.87 -5.40 20.42
C GLN A 88 -1.79 -4.22 20.74
N SER A 89 -1.92 -3.25 19.83
CA SER A 89 -2.80 -2.09 19.98
C SER A 89 -4.29 -2.48 20.01
N PHE A 90 -4.65 -3.63 19.42
CA PHE A 90 -5.99 -4.24 19.52
C PHE A 90 -6.15 -5.27 20.63
N LEU A 91 -5.18 -5.31 21.56
CA LEU A 91 -5.19 -6.18 22.75
C LEU A 91 -5.19 -7.67 22.39
N ILE A 92 -4.69 -8.02 21.20
CA ILE A 92 -4.51 -9.40 20.76
C ILE A 92 -3.23 -9.94 21.40
N GLN A 93 -3.32 -11.07 22.10
CA GLN A 93 -2.22 -11.61 22.88
C GLN A 93 -1.86 -13.02 22.40
N PHE A 94 -0.97 -13.08 21.42
CA PHE A 94 -0.32 -14.32 21.03
C PHE A 94 0.63 -14.80 22.13
N ASP A 95 0.72 -16.12 22.33
CA ASP A 95 1.83 -16.72 23.08
C ASP A 95 3.12 -16.70 22.25
N ASN A 96 3.00 -16.78 20.91
CA ASN A 96 4.10 -16.52 19.99
C ASN A 96 3.59 -15.95 18.66
N TYR A 97 4.23 -14.87 18.20
CA TYR A 97 4.05 -14.30 16.87
C TYR A 97 5.38 -14.34 16.13
N TYR A 98 5.49 -15.20 15.11
CA TYR A 98 6.76 -15.51 14.46
C TYR A 98 6.75 -15.17 12.96
N LYS A 99 7.50 -15.91 12.14
CA LYS A 99 7.59 -15.69 10.69
C LYS A 99 7.80 -16.97 9.90
N THR A 100 7.21 -17.05 8.71
CA THR A 100 7.43 -18.18 7.78
C THR A 100 8.83 -18.19 7.19
N HIS A 101 9.48 -17.02 7.05
CA HIS A 101 10.89 -16.92 6.66
C HIS A 101 11.81 -17.12 7.89
N SER A 102 11.88 -18.36 8.38
CA SER A 102 12.66 -18.79 9.54
C SER A 102 13.36 -20.13 9.32
N PRO A 103 14.49 -20.41 10.03
CA PRO A 103 15.17 -21.71 9.95
C PRO A 103 14.25 -22.88 10.28
N GLU A 104 13.43 -22.76 11.33
CA GLU A 104 12.53 -23.83 11.76
C GLU A 104 11.48 -24.16 10.69
N ASN A 105 10.95 -23.14 10.00
CA ASN A 105 9.97 -23.35 8.94
C ASN A 105 10.62 -23.97 7.69
N ARG A 106 11.87 -23.63 7.39
CA ARG A 106 12.64 -24.24 6.30
C ARG A 106 12.84 -25.72 6.53
N GLU A 107 13.35 -26.09 7.71
CA GLU A 107 13.58 -27.48 8.10
C GLU A 107 12.29 -28.29 8.04
N LEU A 108 11.17 -27.74 8.53
CA LEU A 108 9.87 -28.40 8.48
C LEU A 108 9.33 -28.48 7.05
N ALA A 109 9.48 -27.46 6.21
CA ALA A 109 9.05 -27.52 4.81
C ALA A 109 9.80 -28.61 4.02
N GLU A 110 11.12 -28.71 4.22
CA GLU A 110 11.94 -29.78 3.64
C GLU A 110 11.54 -31.16 4.18
N LEU A 111 11.23 -31.27 5.48
CA LEU A 111 10.75 -32.52 6.09
C LEU A 111 9.40 -32.96 5.50
N PHE A 112 8.41 -32.07 5.45
CA PHE A 112 7.11 -32.34 4.83
C PHE A 112 7.29 -32.79 3.39
N TYR A 113 8.04 -32.04 2.59
CA TYR A 113 8.30 -32.39 1.20
C TYR A 113 8.93 -33.78 1.05
N LYS A 114 9.95 -34.08 1.86
CA LYS A 114 10.63 -35.38 1.85
C LYS A 114 9.66 -36.52 2.18
N THR A 115 8.85 -36.39 3.22
CA THR A 115 7.87 -37.41 3.60
C THR A 115 6.82 -37.63 2.52
N LEU A 116 6.28 -36.55 1.93
CA LEU A 116 5.34 -36.64 0.80
C LEU A 116 5.97 -37.31 -0.43
N GLN A 117 7.26 -37.06 -0.68
CA GLN A 117 8.01 -37.68 -1.77
C GLN A 117 8.23 -39.19 -1.52
N GLU A 118 8.66 -39.58 -0.32
CA GLU A 118 8.87 -40.98 0.09
C GLU A 118 7.57 -41.79 0.00
N LYS A 119 6.42 -41.17 0.29
CA LYS A 119 5.07 -41.76 0.12
C LYS A 119 4.54 -41.69 -1.32
N SER A 120 5.35 -41.29 -2.29
CA SER A 120 4.98 -41.20 -3.71
C SER A 120 3.81 -40.24 -4.01
N HIS A 121 3.56 -39.26 -3.14
CA HIS A 121 2.56 -38.22 -3.30
C HIS A 121 3.10 -36.94 -3.95
N ILE A 122 4.39 -36.88 -4.25
CA ILE A 122 4.99 -35.85 -5.12
C ILE A 122 5.31 -36.45 -6.49
N TYR A 123 4.98 -35.74 -7.56
CA TYR A 123 5.43 -36.06 -8.91
C TYR A 123 5.87 -34.80 -9.66
N ARG A 124 6.57 -34.97 -10.78
CA ARG A 124 7.03 -33.88 -11.65
C ARG A 124 6.23 -33.87 -12.94
N GLN A 125 5.90 -32.68 -13.43
CA GLN A 125 5.20 -32.48 -14.68
C GLN A 125 5.70 -31.20 -15.37
N LYS A 126 5.93 -31.28 -16.69
CA LYS A 126 6.19 -30.10 -17.52
C LYS A 126 4.89 -29.35 -17.79
N ILE A 127 4.90 -28.06 -17.53
CA ILE A 127 3.81 -27.14 -17.83
C ILE A 127 4.33 -25.94 -18.62
N LYS A 128 3.43 -25.30 -19.37
CA LYS A 128 3.73 -24.02 -20.01
C LYS A 128 3.43 -22.88 -19.05
N VAL A 129 4.42 -22.04 -18.80
CA VAL A 129 4.32 -20.82 -18.02
C VAL A 129 4.61 -19.62 -18.92
N MET A 130 4.17 -18.43 -18.52
CA MET A 130 4.57 -17.19 -19.20
C MET A 130 5.90 -16.70 -18.62
N TYR A 131 6.88 -16.40 -19.46
CA TYR A 131 8.20 -15.92 -19.07
C TYR A 131 8.44 -14.52 -19.65
N CYS A 132 8.90 -13.60 -18.81
CA CYS A 132 9.30 -12.27 -19.25
C CYS A 132 10.82 -12.18 -19.35
N ASP A 133 11.35 -12.01 -20.56
CA ASP A 133 12.79 -11.89 -20.78
C ASP A 133 13.38 -10.60 -20.16
N ASN A 134 12.59 -9.53 -20.08
CA ASN A 134 13.03 -8.28 -19.45
C ASN A 134 13.12 -8.39 -17.92
N CYS A 135 12.12 -8.99 -17.27
CA CYS A 135 12.15 -9.26 -15.83
C CYS A 135 12.98 -10.51 -15.47
N ARG A 136 13.45 -11.26 -16.49
CA ARG A 136 14.17 -12.54 -16.37
C ARG A 136 13.49 -13.53 -15.42
N ARG A 137 12.17 -13.65 -15.49
CA ARG A 137 11.39 -14.51 -14.59
C ARG A 137 10.13 -15.07 -15.22
N SER A 138 9.68 -16.22 -14.70
CA SER A 138 8.34 -16.73 -14.91
C SER A 138 7.32 -15.81 -14.21
N LEU A 139 6.19 -15.57 -14.85
CA LEU A 139 5.12 -14.70 -14.39
C LEU A 139 3.96 -15.57 -13.87
N PRO A 140 3.62 -15.48 -12.58
CA PRO A 140 2.34 -15.97 -12.09
C PRO A 140 1.17 -15.29 -12.81
N ASP A 141 -0.02 -15.89 -12.76
CA ASP A 141 -1.16 -15.44 -13.58
C ASP A 141 -1.53 -13.97 -13.36
N ARG A 142 -1.45 -13.49 -12.12
CA ARG A 142 -1.72 -12.10 -11.77
C ARG A 142 -0.69 -11.09 -12.32
N TYR A 143 0.45 -11.57 -12.80
CA TYR A 143 1.50 -10.77 -13.44
C TYR A 143 1.48 -10.84 -14.97
N VAL A 144 0.53 -11.58 -15.53
CA VAL A 144 0.21 -11.59 -16.96
C VAL A 144 -1.11 -10.87 -17.13
N LYS A 145 -1.13 -9.86 -17.99
CA LYS A 145 -2.36 -9.23 -18.45
C LYS A 145 -2.49 -9.34 -19.95
N GLY A 146 -3.71 -9.27 -20.47
CA GLY A 146 -3.95 -9.29 -21.90
C GLY A 146 -5.43 -9.18 -22.22
N THR A 147 -5.78 -9.52 -23.44
CA THR A 147 -7.16 -9.56 -23.92
C THR A 147 -7.75 -10.95 -23.67
N CYS A 148 -8.95 -11.00 -23.08
CA CYS A 148 -9.68 -12.25 -22.84
C CYS A 148 -9.95 -12.99 -24.16
N PRO A 149 -9.59 -14.28 -24.27
CA PRO A 149 -9.83 -15.07 -25.48
C PRO A 149 -11.32 -15.38 -25.71
N HIS A 150 -12.17 -15.27 -24.68
CA HIS A 150 -13.60 -15.59 -24.77
C HIS A 150 -14.48 -14.38 -25.12
N CYS A 151 -14.27 -13.23 -24.46
CA CYS A 151 -15.13 -12.05 -24.63
C CYS A 151 -14.41 -10.83 -25.21
N HIS A 152 -13.11 -10.97 -25.54
CA HIS A 152 -12.25 -9.92 -26.09
C HIS A 152 -12.14 -8.65 -25.24
N ALA A 153 -12.48 -8.72 -23.95
CA ALA A 153 -12.20 -7.63 -23.01
C ALA A 153 -10.68 -7.40 -22.91
N PRO A 154 -10.18 -6.16 -23.08
CA PRO A 154 -8.77 -5.85 -22.86
C PRO A 154 -8.42 -5.84 -21.37
N ASP A 155 -7.11 -5.83 -21.06
CA ASP A 155 -6.54 -5.63 -19.72
C ASP A 155 -7.01 -6.60 -18.61
N GLN A 156 -7.31 -7.83 -18.99
CA GLN A 156 -7.69 -8.91 -18.09
C GLN A 156 -6.46 -9.61 -17.52
N TYR A 157 -6.51 -10.02 -16.25
CA TYR A 157 -5.48 -10.85 -15.63
C TYR A 157 -5.52 -12.29 -16.17
N GLY A 158 -4.43 -13.04 -16.01
CA GLY A 158 -4.29 -14.40 -16.54
C GLY A 158 -5.09 -15.49 -15.83
N ASP A 159 -5.86 -15.16 -14.79
CA ASP A 159 -6.60 -16.10 -13.94
C ASP A 159 -8.12 -16.05 -14.17
N ILE A 160 -8.75 -14.87 -14.09
CA ILE A 160 -10.20 -14.70 -14.26
C ILE A 160 -10.47 -13.44 -15.06
N CYS A 161 -11.35 -13.54 -16.07
CA CYS A 161 -11.86 -12.37 -16.77
C CYS A 161 -12.88 -11.63 -15.89
N GLU A 162 -12.60 -10.40 -15.49
CA GLU A 162 -13.49 -9.56 -14.69
C GLU A 162 -14.77 -9.16 -15.45
N LYS A 163 -14.78 -9.24 -16.79
CA LYS A 163 -15.95 -8.91 -17.61
C LYS A 163 -16.94 -10.07 -17.77
N CYS A 164 -16.47 -11.26 -18.12
CA CYS A 164 -17.34 -12.41 -18.41
C CYS A 164 -17.23 -13.55 -17.39
N GLY A 165 -16.38 -13.42 -16.37
CA GLY A 165 -16.24 -14.41 -15.30
C GLY A 165 -15.55 -15.71 -15.71
N SER A 166 -15.06 -15.84 -16.94
CA SER A 166 -14.37 -17.06 -17.41
C SER A 166 -13.04 -17.23 -16.69
N VAL A 167 -12.74 -18.47 -16.27
CA VAL A 167 -11.40 -18.85 -15.84
C VAL A 167 -10.47 -18.84 -17.05
N LEU A 168 -9.35 -18.14 -16.92
CA LEU A 168 -8.35 -17.94 -17.95
C LEU A 168 -7.10 -18.76 -17.65
N LYS A 169 -6.31 -19.02 -18.69
CA LYS A 169 -4.93 -19.45 -18.54
C LYS A 169 -4.06 -18.35 -19.12
N SER A 170 -3.03 -17.95 -18.39
CA SER A 170 -2.10 -16.89 -18.83
C SER A 170 -1.52 -17.10 -20.23
N VAL A 171 -1.29 -18.37 -20.60
CA VAL A 171 -0.75 -18.75 -21.92
C VAL A 171 -1.75 -18.58 -23.07
N ASP A 172 -3.05 -18.51 -22.76
CA ASP A 172 -4.15 -18.39 -23.72
C ASP A 172 -4.61 -16.93 -23.89
N LEU A 173 -4.08 -16.00 -23.09
CA LEU A 173 -4.39 -14.57 -23.23
C LEU A 173 -3.92 -14.05 -24.60
N LEU A 174 -4.80 -13.28 -25.25
CA LEU A 174 -4.47 -12.61 -26.50
C LEU A 174 -3.65 -11.33 -26.20
N LYS A 175 -2.60 -11.06 -26.98
CA LYS A 175 -1.70 -9.91 -26.76
C LYS A 175 -1.25 -9.77 -25.30
N PRO A 176 -0.65 -10.81 -24.70
CA PRO A 176 -0.26 -10.75 -23.30
C PRO A 176 0.86 -9.74 -23.10
N TYR A 177 0.87 -9.08 -21.96
CA TYR A 177 1.92 -8.18 -21.49
C TYR A 177 2.21 -8.42 -20.00
N CYS A 178 3.44 -8.16 -19.60
CA CYS A 178 3.89 -8.30 -18.22
C CYS A 178 3.39 -7.12 -17.40
N SER A 179 2.59 -7.34 -16.35
CA SER A 179 2.09 -6.24 -15.53
C SER A 179 3.17 -5.54 -14.68
N ILE A 180 4.38 -6.12 -14.62
CA ILE A 180 5.54 -5.57 -13.92
C ILE A 180 6.27 -4.54 -14.80
N CYS A 181 6.61 -4.90 -16.05
CA CYS A 181 7.45 -4.08 -16.93
C CYS A 181 6.81 -3.68 -18.27
N GLN A 182 5.54 -4.03 -18.49
CA GLN A 182 4.74 -3.77 -19.70
C GLN A 182 5.24 -4.44 -20.99
N ASN A 183 6.36 -5.17 -20.98
CA ASN A 183 6.83 -5.92 -22.15
C ASN A 183 6.04 -7.23 -22.38
N THR A 184 6.01 -7.69 -23.63
CA THR A 184 5.38 -8.96 -24.03
C THR A 184 6.11 -10.17 -23.45
N PRO A 185 5.47 -11.00 -22.60
CA PRO A 185 6.02 -12.26 -22.17
C PRO A 185 5.81 -13.35 -23.23
N ARG A 186 6.61 -14.40 -23.19
CA ARG A 186 6.52 -15.56 -24.07
C ARG A 186 6.20 -16.84 -23.30
N PRO A 187 5.50 -17.81 -23.90
CA PRO A 187 5.38 -19.14 -23.32
C PRO A 187 6.76 -19.78 -23.17
N LYS A 188 6.97 -20.48 -22.05
CA LYS A 188 8.18 -21.27 -21.75
C LYS A 188 7.72 -22.57 -21.09
N GLU A 189 8.27 -23.70 -21.51
CA GLU A 189 8.07 -24.95 -20.78
C GLU A 189 8.96 -24.97 -19.53
N SER A 190 8.37 -25.33 -18.40
CA SER A 190 9.04 -25.47 -17.11
C SER A 190 8.55 -26.75 -16.44
N GLU A 191 9.47 -27.54 -15.89
CA GLU A 191 9.12 -28.71 -15.08
C GLU A 191 8.84 -28.27 -13.64
N HIS A 192 7.71 -28.72 -13.09
CA HIS A 192 7.24 -28.37 -11.75
C HIS A 192 6.90 -29.61 -10.93
N TYR A 193 7.02 -29.47 -9.61
CA TYR A 193 6.57 -30.46 -8.62
C TYR A 193 5.10 -30.25 -8.28
N PHE A 194 4.35 -31.36 -8.27
CA PHE A 194 2.94 -31.42 -7.93
C PHE A 194 2.71 -32.35 -6.74
N PHE A 195 1.85 -31.93 -5.82
CA PHE A 195 1.31 -32.74 -4.75
C PHE A 195 0.02 -33.42 -5.21
N LYS A 196 -0.04 -34.75 -5.06
CA LYS A 196 -1.17 -35.60 -5.44
C LYS A 196 -2.35 -35.47 -4.47
N LEU A 197 -2.92 -34.27 -4.37
CA LEU A 197 -4.08 -34.01 -3.53
C LEU A 197 -5.23 -34.99 -3.85
N SER A 198 -5.42 -35.31 -5.13
CA SER A 198 -6.44 -36.27 -5.59
C SER A 198 -6.38 -37.63 -4.87
N ALA A 199 -5.20 -38.09 -4.47
CA ALA A 199 -5.00 -39.36 -3.76
C ALA A 199 -5.66 -39.38 -2.37
N PHE A 200 -5.88 -38.21 -1.76
CA PHE A 200 -6.44 -38.08 -0.41
C PHE A 200 -7.97 -37.94 -0.40
N SER A 201 -8.63 -37.93 -1.57
CA SER A 201 -10.07 -37.65 -1.70
C SER A 201 -10.95 -38.42 -0.72
N LYS A 202 -10.77 -39.75 -0.67
CA LYS A 202 -11.57 -40.63 0.20
C LYS A 202 -11.31 -40.37 1.69
N GLN A 203 -10.05 -40.11 2.06
CA GLN A 203 -9.67 -39.86 3.45
C GLN A 203 -10.20 -38.51 3.93
N LEU A 204 -10.07 -37.46 3.10
CA LEU A 204 -10.61 -36.13 3.37
C LEU A 204 -12.14 -36.15 3.46
N GLN A 205 -12.82 -36.86 2.56
CA GLN A 205 -14.28 -36.99 2.61
C GLN A 205 -14.74 -37.69 3.89
N LYS A 206 -14.05 -38.77 4.29
CA LYS A 206 -14.31 -39.47 5.55
C LYS A 206 -14.08 -38.56 6.77
N TRP A 207 -12.99 -37.79 6.76
CA TRP A 207 -12.69 -36.83 7.83
C TRP A 207 -13.74 -35.71 7.88
N ALA A 208 -14.12 -35.10 6.76
CA ALA A 208 -15.10 -34.02 6.72
C ALA A 208 -16.51 -34.45 7.21
N ALA A 209 -16.85 -35.72 7.06
CA ALA A 209 -18.08 -36.33 7.58
C ALA A 209 -18.01 -36.70 9.08
N SER A 210 -16.83 -36.69 9.68
CA SER A 210 -16.59 -37.12 11.06
C SER A 210 -17.07 -36.10 12.10
N LYS A 211 -17.27 -36.55 13.34
CA LYS A 211 -17.58 -35.64 14.47
C LYS A 211 -16.34 -34.84 14.87
N GLU A 212 -15.14 -35.40 14.67
CA GLU A 212 -13.86 -34.80 15.03
C GLU A 212 -13.62 -33.50 14.25
N ALA A 213 -13.92 -33.49 12.95
CA ALA A 213 -13.75 -32.32 12.08
C ALA A 213 -14.62 -31.12 12.51
N ASN A 214 -15.79 -31.39 13.09
CA ASN A 214 -16.72 -30.39 13.63
C ASN A 214 -16.90 -29.17 12.69
N LEU A 215 -17.12 -29.44 11.41
CA LEU A 215 -17.28 -28.39 10.40
C LEU A 215 -18.62 -27.67 10.57
N GLN A 216 -18.64 -26.39 10.19
CA GLN A 216 -19.89 -25.63 10.04
C GLN A 216 -20.75 -26.26 8.93
N PRO A 217 -22.08 -26.31 9.06
CA PRO A 217 -22.95 -26.99 8.09
C PRO A 217 -22.76 -26.49 6.64
N GLU A 218 -22.63 -25.19 6.45
CA GLU A 218 -22.44 -24.53 5.15
C GLU A 218 -21.11 -24.95 4.51
N VAL A 219 -20.05 -25.07 5.33
CA VAL A 219 -18.71 -25.49 4.92
C VAL A 219 -18.70 -26.96 4.50
N ARG A 220 -19.40 -27.82 5.25
CA ARG A 220 -19.52 -29.25 4.90
C ARG A 220 -20.21 -29.41 3.54
N ASN A 221 -21.29 -28.68 3.31
CA ASN A 221 -22.02 -28.72 2.03
C ASN A 221 -21.14 -28.21 0.88
N TRP A 222 -20.38 -27.14 1.11
CA TRP A 222 -19.43 -26.60 0.12
C TRP A 222 -18.30 -27.60 -0.21
N LEU A 223 -17.74 -28.30 0.78
CA LEU A 223 -16.73 -29.35 0.55
C LEU A 223 -17.26 -30.53 -0.25
N GLN A 224 -18.50 -30.94 0.01
CA GLN A 224 -19.13 -32.05 -0.72
C GLN A 224 -19.16 -31.78 -2.24
N GLY A 225 -19.45 -30.56 -2.65
CA GLY A 225 -19.39 -30.16 -4.06
C GLY A 225 -17.98 -30.27 -4.67
N TRP A 226 -16.93 -30.01 -3.90
CA TRP A 226 -15.55 -30.23 -4.36
C TRP A 226 -15.19 -31.70 -4.50
N PHE A 227 -15.65 -32.56 -3.59
CA PHE A 227 -15.43 -33.99 -3.70
C PHE A 227 -16.17 -34.59 -4.91
N GLU A 228 -17.37 -34.10 -5.21
CA GLU A 228 -18.16 -34.52 -6.39
C GLU A 228 -17.54 -34.08 -7.71
N LYS A 229 -17.03 -32.84 -7.78
CA LYS A 229 -16.34 -32.31 -8.97
C LYS A 229 -15.04 -33.08 -9.27
N GLY A 230 -14.40 -33.65 -8.25
CA GLY A 230 -13.06 -34.21 -8.32
C GLY A 230 -12.00 -33.18 -7.93
N MET A 231 -10.99 -33.65 -7.19
CA MET A 231 -9.89 -32.80 -6.74
C MET A 231 -8.74 -32.83 -7.73
N GLU A 232 -8.14 -31.65 -7.97
CA GLU A 232 -6.97 -31.49 -8.83
C GLU A 232 -5.69 -31.51 -7.99
N ASP A 233 -4.62 -32.02 -8.60
CA ASP A 233 -3.29 -32.03 -7.99
C ASP A 233 -2.66 -30.63 -8.01
N TRP A 234 -1.91 -30.32 -6.96
CA TRP A 234 -1.47 -28.95 -6.68
C TRP A 234 -0.01 -28.73 -7.04
N CYS A 235 0.28 -27.71 -7.85
CA CYS A 235 1.65 -27.29 -8.13
C CYS A 235 2.27 -26.59 -6.91
N ILE A 236 3.20 -27.28 -6.25
CA ILE A 236 3.85 -26.83 -5.01
C ILE A 236 5.20 -26.13 -5.24
N SER A 237 5.55 -25.84 -6.50
CA SER A 237 6.85 -25.26 -6.86
C SER A 237 6.74 -24.00 -7.69
N ARG A 238 7.73 -23.10 -7.58
CA ARG A 238 7.87 -21.86 -8.36
C ARG A 238 9.28 -21.74 -8.91
N ASP A 239 9.40 -21.12 -10.08
CA ASP A 239 10.70 -20.92 -10.75
C ASP A 239 11.51 -19.79 -10.08
N ALA A 240 12.83 -19.91 -10.12
CA ALA A 240 13.71 -18.78 -9.82
C ALA A 240 13.54 -17.63 -10.84
N PRO A 241 13.73 -16.36 -10.42
CA PRO A 241 13.89 -15.89 -9.04
C PRO A 241 12.57 -15.98 -8.27
N TYR A 242 12.66 -16.34 -6.98
CA TYR A 242 11.54 -16.38 -6.04
C TYR A 242 12.03 -16.12 -4.62
N PHE A 243 11.28 -15.35 -3.83
CA PHE A 243 11.56 -15.16 -2.40
C PHE A 243 10.83 -16.23 -1.59
N GLY A 244 11.57 -17.28 -1.23
CA GLY A 244 11.05 -18.47 -0.56
C GLY A 244 12.16 -19.48 -0.27
N PHE A 245 11.77 -20.69 0.11
CA PHE A 245 12.71 -21.79 0.33
C PHE A 245 12.95 -22.59 -0.95
N GLU A 246 14.22 -22.81 -1.30
CA GLU A 246 14.62 -23.67 -2.41
C GLU A 246 14.20 -25.12 -2.14
N ILE A 247 13.67 -25.80 -3.16
CA ILE A 247 13.38 -27.24 -3.12
C ILE A 247 14.70 -28.00 -3.25
N PRO A 248 15.07 -28.85 -2.28
CA PRO A 248 16.31 -29.62 -2.32
C PRO A 248 16.48 -30.39 -3.63
N ASN A 249 17.69 -30.38 -4.21
CA ASN A 249 18.07 -31.07 -5.45
C ASN A 249 17.31 -30.64 -6.73
N SER A 250 16.46 -29.63 -6.68
CA SER A 250 15.61 -29.23 -7.83
C SER A 250 16.40 -28.91 -9.10
N LYS A 251 17.56 -28.25 -8.99
CA LYS A 251 18.44 -27.96 -10.13
C LYS A 251 18.98 -29.22 -10.80
N LYS A 252 19.32 -30.25 -10.01
CA LYS A 252 19.79 -31.54 -10.54
C LYS A 252 18.66 -32.31 -11.20
N GLU A 253 17.46 -32.22 -10.63
CA GLU A 253 16.30 -33.00 -11.06
C GLU A 253 15.57 -32.40 -12.27
N THR A 254 15.48 -31.07 -12.35
CA THR A 254 14.68 -30.35 -13.36
C THR A 254 15.51 -29.48 -14.30
N GLY A 255 16.81 -29.34 -14.03
CA GLY A 255 17.72 -28.42 -14.74
C GLY A 255 17.65 -26.97 -14.25
N GLU A 256 16.67 -26.61 -13.41
CA GLU A 256 16.45 -25.25 -12.91
C GLU A 256 16.27 -25.24 -11.38
N ILE A 257 16.65 -24.14 -10.73
CA ILE A 257 16.38 -23.97 -9.30
C ILE A 257 14.88 -23.72 -9.12
N LYS A 258 14.24 -24.53 -8.26
CA LYS A 258 12.82 -24.40 -7.90
C LYS A 258 12.69 -24.03 -6.43
N TYR A 259 11.64 -23.29 -6.10
CA TYR A 259 11.28 -22.89 -4.75
C TYR A 259 9.94 -23.48 -4.35
N PHE A 260 9.73 -23.75 -3.07
CA PHE A 260 8.40 -24.07 -2.57
C PHE A 260 7.46 -22.90 -2.83
N TYR A 261 6.28 -23.23 -3.34
CA TYR A 261 5.19 -22.27 -3.44
C TYR A 261 4.71 -21.93 -2.03
N VAL A 262 4.46 -20.63 -1.79
CA VAL A 262 4.05 -20.11 -0.46
C VAL A 262 2.94 -20.91 0.21
N TRP A 263 1.97 -21.45 -0.54
CA TRP A 263 0.87 -22.24 0.05
C TRP A 263 1.30 -23.60 0.62
N LEU A 264 2.51 -24.08 0.31
CA LEU A 264 3.11 -25.23 1.00
C LEU A 264 3.73 -24.81 2.33
N ASP A 265 4.56 -23.76 2.36
CA ASP A 265 5.32 -23.38 3.56
C ASP A 265 4.54 -22.50 4.55
N ALA A 266 3.52 -21.78 4.10
CA ALA A 266 2.70 -20.92 4.94
C ALA A 266 1.97 -21.69 6.06
N PRO A 267 1.20 -22.77 5.81
CA PRO A 267 0.55 -23.50 6.90
C PRO A 267 1.55 -24.26 7.81
N ILE A 268 2.73 -24.61 7.30
CA ILE A 268 3.83 -25.15 8.12
C ILE A 268 4.32 -24.08 9.13
N GLY A 269 4.13 -22.80 8.79
CA GLY A 269 4.33 -21.63 9.66
C GLY A 269 3.65 -21.73 11.03
N TYR A 270 2.49 -22.39 11.10
CA TYR A 270 1.81 -22.64 12.38
C TYR A 270 2.63 -23.56 13.29
N ILE A 271 3.20 -24.62 12.71
CA ILE A 271 4.00 -25.61 13.42
C ILE A 271 5.35 -24.99 13.81
N SER A 272 6.02 -24.30 12.88
CA SER A 272 7.32 -23.67 13.15
C SER A 272 7.23 -22.57 14.21
N SER A 273 6.14 -21.78 14.23
CA SER A 273 5.89 -20.80 15.30
C SER A 273 5.67 -21.49 16.66
N THR A 274 4.97 -22.64 16.69
CA THR A 274 4.82 -23.45 17.91
C THR A 274 6.16 -24.03 18.37
N LYS A 275 6.95 -24.58 17.44
CA LYS A 275 8.30 -25.10 17.70
C LYS A 275 9.18 -24.02 18.31
N ASN A 276 9.22 -22.84 17.70
CA ASN A 276 9.99 -21.71 18.20
C ASN A 276 9.58 -21.29 19.63
N TYR A 277 8.28 -21.32 19.95
CA TYR A 277 7.79 -21.08 21.32
C TYR A 277 8.27 -22.16 22.30
N CYS A 278 8.13 -23.43 21.94
CA CYS A 278 8.54 -24.56 22.77
C CYS A 278 10.05 -24.59 23.02
N ASP A 279 10.86 -24.31 22.00
CA ASP A 279 12.32 -24.22 22.11
C ASP A 279 12.74 -23.12 23.12
N LYS A 280 12.01 -22.00 23.19
CA LYS A 280 12.25 -20.92 24.15
C LYS A 280 11.74 -21.21 25.57
N SER A 281 10.64 -21.94 25.68
CA SER A 281 9.94 -22.18 26.96
C SER A 281 10.28 -23.52 27.63
N GLY A 282 11.06 -24.38 26.97
CA GLY A 282 11.43 -25.72 27.46
C GLY A 282 10.34 -26.79 27.29
N GLY A 283 9.44 -26.61 26.31
CA GLY A 283 8.39 -27.57 25.97
C GLY A 283 8.70 -28.39 24.70
N ASP A 284 7.79 -29.30 24.33
CA ASP A 284 7.85 -30.03 23.05
C ASP A 284 6.61 -29.70 22.20
N TRP A 285 6.83 -29.12 21.02
CA TRP A 285 5.75 -28.76 20.10
C TRP A 285 4.97 -29.99 19.61
N LYS A 286 5.58 -31.18 19.63
CA LYS A 286 4.92 -32.42 19.22
C LYS A 286 3.81 -32.81 20.18
N GLU A 287 3.90 -32.48 21.46
CA GLU A 287 2.79 -32.72 22.41
C GLU A 287 1.53 -31.96 22.00
N TYR A 288 1.70 -30.75 21.43
CA TYR A 288 0.59 -29.93 20.95
C TYR A 288 0.06 -30.40 19.58
N TRP A 289 0.94 -30.72 18.62
CA TRP A 289 0.51 -31.02 17.24
C TRP A 289 0.16 -32.50 16.99
N TYR A 290 0.83 -33.45 17.66
CA TYR A 290 0.55 -34.88 17.48
C TYR A 290 -0.47 -35.42 18.47
N LYS A 291 -0.60 -34.83 19.66
CA LYS A 291 -1.48 -35.33 20.74
C LYS A 291 -2.54 -34.33 21.20
N GLY A 292 -2.39 -33.06 20.83
CA GLY A 292 -3.28 -31.97 21.23
C GLY A 292 -4.45 -31.73 20.26
N GLN A 293 -5.29 -30.76 20.59
CA GLN A 293 -6.32 -30.24 19.70
C GLN A 293 -5.80 -29.04 18.91
N ILE A 294 -6.09 -28.97 17.61
CA ILE A 294 -5.69 -27.85 16.75
C ILE A 294 -6.95 -27.14 16.27
N ILE A 295 -6.99 -25.83 16.42
CA ILE A 295 -8.14 -24.99 16.07
C ILE A 295 -7.63 -23.82 15.23
N HIS A 296 -8.04 -23.77 13.96
CA HIS A 296 -7.70 -22.68 13.04
C HIS A 296 -8.90 -21.74 12.87
N PHE A 297 -8.69 -20.45 13.09
CA PHE A 297 -9.62 -19.39 12.68
C PHE A 297 -9.15 -18.83 11.35
N ILE A 298 -10.03 -18.88 10.34
CA ILE A 298 -9.70 -18.44 8.97
C ILE A 298 -10.86 -17.74 8.28
N GLY A 299 -10.55 -16.86 7.33
CA GLY A 299 -11.49 -16.34 6.34
C GLY A 299 -11.99 -17.40 5.35
N LYS A 300 -13.21 -17.21 4.82
CA LYS A 300 -13.82 -18.11 3.82
C LYS A 300 -13.05 -18.23 2.50
N ASP A 301 -12.20 -17.26 2.17
CA ASP A 301 -11.37 -17.23 0.96
C ASP A 301 -10.23 -18.25 0.97
N ILE A 302 -9.76 -18.66 2.16
CA ILE A 302 -8.65 -19.62 2.32
C ILE A 302 -9.13 -21.00 2.81
N ALA A 303 -10.45 -21.22 2.82
CA ALA A 303 -11.10 -22.46 3.25
C ALA A 303 -10.64 -23.69 2.46
N TYR A 304 -10.48 -23.55 1.13
CA TYR A 304 -10.01 -24.65 0.26
C TYR A 304 -8.67 -25.21 0.74
N PHE A 305 -7.74 -24.31 1.03
CA PHE A 305 -6.39 -24.70 1.47
C PHE A 305 -6.42 -25.39 2.83
N HIS A 306 -7.18 -24.85 3.80
CA HIS A 306 -7.19 -25.36 5.17
C HIS A 306 -8.08 -26.59 5.38
N LEU A 307 -8.95 -26.92 4.42
CA LEU A 307 -9.86 -28.07 4.51
C LEU A 307 -9.50 -29.22 3.56
N LEU A 308 -8.69 -28.97 2.52
CA LEU A 308 -8.27 -29.99 1.56
C LEU A 308 -6.75 -30.16 1.54
N PHE A 309 -6.03 -29.13 1.10
CA PHE A 309 -4.58 -29.20 0.88
C PHE A 309 -3.81 -29.44 2.18
N TRP A 310 -4.06 -28.63 3.21
CA TRP A 310 -3.36 -28.72 4.49
C TRP A 310 -3.67 -30.02 5.26
N PRO A 311 -4.93 -30.44 5.45
CA PRO A 311 -5.22 -31.72 6.11
C PRO A 311 -4.62 -32.91 5.36
N ALA A 312 -4.57 -32.90 4.03
CA ALA A 312 -3.91 -33.96 3.27
C ALA A 312 -2.40 -34.05 3.56
N MET A 313 -1.71 -32.91 3.64
CA MET A 313 -0.30 -32.88 4.07
C MET A 313 -0.13 -33.41 5.50
N LEU A 314 -1.03 -33.05 6.41
CA LEU A 314 -0.98 -33.53 7.81
C LEU A 314 -1.24 -35.03 7.94
N MET A 315 -2.13 -35.61 7.12
CA MET A 315 -2.42 -37.06 7.11
C MET A 315 -1.16 -37.87 6.84
N ASP A 316 -0.32 -37.42 5.91
CA ASP A 316 0.95 -38.08 5.62
C ASP A 316 1.99 -37.93 6.73
N MET A 317 1.90 -36.84 7.50
CA MET A 317 2.75 -36.62 8.66
C MET A 317 2.21 -37.29 9.94
N GLU A 318 1.03 -37.91 9.88
CA GLU A 318 0.30 -38.47 11.02
C GLU A 318 0.07 -37.45 12.15
N ILE A 319 -0.09 -36.19 11.77
CA ILE A 319 -0.39 -35.08 12.68
C ILE A 319 -1.91 -35.00 12.90
N THR A 320 -2.33 -34.53 14.07
CA THR A 320 -3.75 -34.34 14.37
C THR A 320 -4.37 -33.37 13.36
N LEU A 321 -5.55 -33.71 12.84
CA LEU A 321 -6.24 -32.86 11.87
C LEU A 321 -6.98 -31.70 12.56
N PRO A 322 -6.93 -30.48 12.02
CA PRO A 322 -7.43 -29.30 12.69
C PRO A 322 -8.96 -29.20 12.65
N ARG A 323 -9.55 -28.63 13.69
CA ARG A 323 -10.91 -28.06 13.63
C ARG A 323 -10.80 -26.66 13.06
N VAL A 324 -11.61 -26.35 12.06
CA VAL A 324 -11.53 -25.07 11.36
C VAL A 324 -12.79 -24.25 11.66
N ASN A 325 -12.61 -23.03 12.15
CA ASN A 325 -13.66 -22.05 12.35
C ASN A 325 -13.56 -20.98 11.26
N ILE A 326 -14.53 -20.95 10.36
CA ILE A 326 -14.54 -20.07 9.20
C ILE A 326 -15.45 -18.88 9.47
N HIS A 327 -15.00 -17.68 9.15
CA HIS A 327 -15.83 -16.46 9.21
C HIS A 327 -16.04 -15.85 7.81
N GLY A 328 -17.07 -15.01 7.69
CA GLY A 328 -17.34 -14.22 6.49
C GLY A 328 -16.42 -13.02 6.32
N PHE A 329 -16.67 -12.22 5.28
CA PHE A 329 -15.99 -10.95 5.07
C PHE A 329 -16.55 -9.85 5.97
N ILE A 330 -15.85 -8.71 5.97
CA ILE A 330 -16.36 -7.48 6.56
C ILE A 330 -16.75 -6.48 5.49
N THR A 331 -17.84 -5.76 5.73
CA THR A 331 -18.21 -4.52 5.03
C THR A 331 -18.16 -3.34 5.98
N VAL A 332 -18.07 -2.13 5.45
CA VAL A 332 -18.07 -0.89 6.23
C VAL A 332 -19.20 -0.02 5.74
N ASN A 333 -20.17 0.28 6.60
CA ASN A 333 -21.40 0.98 6.26
C ASN A 333 -22.09 0.40 5.00
N GLY A 334 -22.16 -0.93 4.90
CA GLY A 334 -22.77 -1.65 3.78
C GLY A 334 -21.92 -1.75 2.51
N GLU A 335 -20.72 -1.17 2.48
CA GLU A 335 -19.84 -1.21 1.31
C GLU A 335 -18.66 -2.19 1.50
N LYS A 336 -18.32 -2.93 0.42
CA LYS A 336 -17.11 -3.75 0.40
C LYS A 336 -15.87 -2.87 0.45
N MET A 337 -15.00 -3.12 1.44
CA MET A 337 -13.73 -2.43 1.60
C MET A 337 -12.93 -2.43 0.29
N SER A 338 -12.46 -1.26 -0.11
CA SER A 338 -11.65 -1.08 -1.31
C SER A 338 -10.68 0.07 -1.14
N LYS A 339 -9.41 -0.18 -1.51
CA LYS A 339 -8.36 0.84 -1.56
C LYS A 339 -8.72 1.94 -2.57
N SER A 340 -9.30 1.58 -3.71
CA SER A 340 -9.63 2.55 -4.78
C SER A 340 -10.85 3.41 -4.45
N ARG A 341 -11.82 2.87 -3.70
CA ARG A 341 -13.06 3.58 -3.30
C ARG A 341 -12.95 4.29 -1.95
N GLY A 342 -11.79 4.26 -1.29
CA GLY A 342 -11.56 4.96 -0.03
C GLY A 342 -12.26 4.34 1.19
N THR A 343 -12.73 3.09 1.10
CA THR A 343 -13.37 2.34 2.18
C THR A 343 -12.41 1.35 2.88
N PHE A 344 -11.14 1.35 2.51
CA PHE A 344 -10.11 0.49 3.10
C PHE A 344 -9.60 1.04 4.44
N LEU A 345 -10.14 0.56 5.55
CA LEU A 345 -9.79 1.07 6.87
C LEU A 345 -8.70 0.24 7.57
N THR A 346 -7.53 0.83 7.81
CA THR A 346 -6.44 0.15 8.53
C THR A 346 -6.73 0.05 10.04
N ALA A 347 -6.01 -0.83 10.73
CA ALA A 347 -6.04 -0.94 12.18
C ALA A 347 -5.67 0.39 12.85
N LYS A 348 -4.58 1.03 12.40
CA LYS A 348 -4.13 2.34 12.88
C LYS A 348 -5.17 3.44 12.64
N ASP A 349 -5.83 3.46 11.49
CA ASP A 349 -6.85 4.46 11.19
C ASP A 349 -8.06 4.36 12.12
N PHE A 350 -8.49 3.14 12.46
CA PHE A 350 -9.58 2.92 13.41
C PHE A 350 -9.25 3.49 14.80
N LEU A 351 -8.03 3.24 15.30
CA LEU A 351 -7.58 3.69 16.63
C LEU A 351 -7.45 5.21 16.76
N LYS A 352 -7.44 5.97 15.66
CA LYS A 352 -7.48 7.44 15.71
C LYS A 352 -8.79 7.99 16.30
N SER A 353 -9.87 7.22 16.24
CA SER A 353 -11.22 7.68 16.64
C SER A 353 -11.95 6.75 17.59
N TYR A 354 -11.61 5.47 17.63
CA TYR A 354 -12.34 4.46 18.41
C TYR A 354 -11.36 3.55 19.16
N SER A 355 -11.74 3.07 20.34
CA SER A 355 -10.90 2.19 21.15
C SER A 355 -10.90 0.75 20.63
N ALA A 356 -9.84 -0.01 20.93
CA ALA A 356 -9.79 -1.43 20.62
C ALA A 356 -10.95 -2.22 21.23
N GLU A 357 -11.31 -1.95 22.49
CA GLU A 357 -12.42 -2.63 23.17
C GLU A 357 -13.78 -2.34 22.53
N ALA A 358 -13.96 -1.17 21.91
CA ALA A 358 -15.17 -0.89 21.13
C ALA A 358 -15.33 -1.86 19.95
N LEU A 359 -14.26 -2.09 19.18
CA LEU A 359 -14.29 -3.03 18.06
C LEU A 359 -14.45 -4.47 18.54
N ARG A 360 -13.74 -4.86 19.60
CA ARG A 360 -13.82 -6.21 20.18
C ARG A 360 -15.24 -6.53 20.66
N PHE A 361 -15.86 -5.59 21.39
CA PHE A 361 -17.23 -5.75 21.85
C PHE A 361 -18.21 -5.82 20.69
N TYR A 362 -18.04 -4.95 19.68
CA TYR A 362 -18.88 -4.95 18.49
C TYR A 362 -18.81 -6.29 17.77
N TYR A 363 -17.62 -6.80 17.44
CA TYR A 363 -17.49 -8.10 16.77
C TYR A 363 -18.04 -9.24 17.63
N ALA A 364 -17.74 -9.30 18.93
CA ALA A 364 -18.29 -10.34 19.79
C ALA A 364 -19.83 -10.30 19.87
N SER A 365 -20.44 -9.12 19.75
CA SER A 365 -21.91 -8.95 19.71
C SER A 365 -22.52 -9.36 18.37
N HIS A 366 -21.72 -9.46 17.31
CA HIS A 366 -22.19 -9.75 15.95
C HIS A 366 -21.73 -11.11 15.42
N LEU A 367 -20.83 -11.81 16.11
CA LEU A 367 -20.32 -13.10 15.64
C LEU A 367 -21.01 -14.28 16.32
N ASP A 368 -21.46 -15.21 15.50
CA ASP A 368 -21.90 -16.55 15.91
C ASP A 368 -21.06 -17.60 15.17
N ARG A 369 -21.45 -18.87 15.26
CA ARG A 369 -20.75 -19.96 14.57
C ARG A 369 -21.00 -19.97 13.06
N SER A 370 -21.86 -19.16 12.49
CA SER A 370 -22.18 -19.21 11.06
C SER A 370 -21.16 -18.46 10.19
N VAL A 371 -21.07 -18.84 8.91
CA VAL A 371 -20.19 -18.18 7.93
C VAL A 371 -20.95 -17.02 7.26
N VAL A 372 -21.17 -15.94 8.01
CA VAL A 372 -21.86 -14.74 7.53
C VAL A 372 -20.93 -13.54 7.51
N ASP A 373 -21.16 -12.66 6.53
CA ASP A 373 -20.45 -11.40 6.42
C ASP A 373 -20.96 -10.44 7.50
N VAL A 374 -20.06 -9.69 8.12
CA VAL A 374 -20.36 -8.75 9.21
C VAL A 374 -20.22 -7.34 8.66
N ASP A 375 -21.21 -6.47 8.90
CA ASP A 375 -21.08 -5.05 8.59
C ASP A 375 -20.62 -4.27 9.81
N LEU A 376 -19.57 -3.46 9.65
CA LEU A 376 -19.18 -2.45 10.63
C LEU A 376 -19.84 -1.12 10.26
N HIS A 377 -20.99 -0.85 10.89
CA HIS A 377 -21.69 0.42 10.74
C HIS A 377 -21.33 1.35 11.89
N PHE A 378 -20.76 2.53 11.62
CA PHE A 378 -20.21 3.38 12.70
C PHE A 378 -21.28 3.97 13.63
N ASP A 379 -22.49 4.27 13.12
CA ASP A 379 -23.60 4.69 13.97
C ASP A 379 -24.05 3.55 14.91
N GLU A 380 -24.02 2.31 14.41
CA GLU A 380 -24.34 1.13 15.22
C GLU A 380 -23.23 0.86 16.23
N LEU A 381 -21.95 0.98 15.84
CA LEU A 381 -20.82 0.90 16.75
C LEU A 381 -21.00 1.87 17.93
N LYS A 382 -21.33 3.13 17.66
CA LYS A 382 -21.63 4.13 18.70
C LYS A 382 -22.80 3.69 19.57
N ALA A 383 -23.91 3.24 18.97
CA ALA A 383 -25.09 2.82 19.71
C ALA A 383 -24.80 1.62 20.62
N VAL A 384 -24.12 0.60 20.12
CA VAL A 384 -23.72 -0.60 20.86
C VAL A 384 -22.76 -0.24 21.99
N VAL A 385 -21.75 0.59 21.74
CA VAL A 385 -20.80 0.99 22.79
C VAL A 385 -21.46 1.85 23.85
N ASN A 386 -22.24 2.87 23.46
CA ASN A 386 -22.79 3.83 24.41
C ASN A 386 -24.01 3.29 25.16
N ASN A 387 -24.95 2.67 24.45
CA ASN A 387 -26.24 2.30 25.02
C ASN A 387 -26.19 0.89 25.63
N VAL A 388 -25.38 -0.01 25.07
CA VAL A 388 -25.29 -1.40 25.55
C VAL A 388 -24.09 -1.57 26.48
N LEU A 389 -22.87 -1.37 25.99
CA LEU A 389 -21.68 -1.61 26.80
C LEU A 389 -21.58 -0.62 27.97
N LEU A 390 -21.57 0.68 27.68
CA LEU A 390 -21.49 1.73 28.70
C LEU A 390 -22.79 1.81 29.51
N GLY A 391 -23.95 1.84 28.86
CA GLY A 391 -25.25 2.04 29.51
C GLY A 391 -25.70 0.90 30.44
N ASN A 392 -25.26 -0.34 30.19
CA ASN A 392 -25.66 -1.50 30.99
C ASN A 392 -24.50 -2.05 31.83
N LEU A 393 -23.62 -2.86 31.23
CA LEU A 393 -22.53 -3.56 31.91
C LEU A 393 -21.55 -2.57 32.57
N GLY A 394 -21.11 -1.57 31.83
CA GLY A 394 -20.18 -0.54 32.29
C GLY A 394 -20.76 0.29 33.42
N ASN A 395 -22.00 0.76 33.26
CA ASN A 395 -22.70 1.55 34.26
C ASN A 395 -22.90 0.77 35.56
N PHE A 396 -23.35 -0.48 35.50
CA PHE A 396 -23.51 -1.32 36.70
C PHE A 396 -22.21 -1.47 37.48
N CYS A 397 -21.15 -1.91 36.80
CA CYS A 397 -19.86 -2.14 37.43
C CYS A 397 -19.29 -0.84 37.99
N TYR A 398 -19.32 0.25 37.21
CA TYR A 398 -18.77 1.54 37.63
C TYR A 398 -19.52 2.10 38.84
N ARG A 399 -20.86 2.19 38.79
CA ARG A 399 -21.66 2.78 39.87
C ARG A 399 -21.56 1.98 41.17
N THR A 400 -21.52 0.65 41.08
CA THR A 400 -21.36 -0.24 42.24
C THR A 400 -20.01 -0.02 42.91
N LEU A 401 -18.93 -0.03 42.12
CA LEU A 401 -17.58 0.09 42.64
C LEU A 401 -17.31 1.50 43.18
N ILE A 402 -17.68 2.56 42.44
CA ILE A 402 -17.43 3.96 42.87
C ILE A 402 -18.23 4.31 44.13
N PHE A 403 -19.46 3.79 44.24
CA PHE A 403 -20.26 3.97 45.45
C PHE A 403 -19.62 3.25 46.64
N THR A 404 -19.11 2.04 46.41
CA THR A 404 -18.42 1.27 47.46
C THR A 404 -17.13 1.94 47.90
N GLU A 405 -16.31 2.40 46.95
CA GLU A 405 -15.07 3.16 47.20
C GLU A 405 -15.35 4.38 48.09
N LYS A 406 -16.33 5.21 47.72
CA LYS A 406 -16.59 6.50 48.38
C LYS A 406 -17.19 6.38 49.78
N ASN A 407 -18.01 5.35 50.04
CA ASN A 407 -18.78 5.26 51.28
C ASN A 407 -18.27 4.18 52.25
N TYR A 408 -17.59 3.13 51.78
CA TYR A 408 -17.22 1.99 52.65
C TYR A 408 -15.74 1.56 52.53
N GLY A 409 -15.14 1.69 51.35
CA GLY A 409 -13.74 1.32 51.07
C GLY A 409 -13.41 -0.19 51.15
N LYS A 410 -14.30 -1.02 51.72
CA LYS A 410 -14.16 -2.48 51.80
C LYS A 410 -15.51 -3.17 51.93
N ILE A 411 -15.59 -4.42 51.49
CA ILE A 411 -16.73 -5.32 51.69
C ILE A 411 -16.47 -6.24 52.88
N THR A 412 -17.34 -6.20 53.89
CA THR A 412 -17.26 -7.03 55.11
C THR A 412 -18.45 -7.97 55.29
N ALA A 413 -19.60 -7.63 54.73
CA ALA A 413 -20.85 -8.38 54.79
C ALA A 413 -21.46 -8.49 53.38
N ILE A 414 -22.27 -9.52 53.14
CA ILE A 414 -22.82 -9.86 51.82
C ILE A 414 -24.22 -10.43 52.04
N ALA A 415 -25.20 -9.96 51.27
CA ALA A 415 -26.57 -10.46 51.32
C ALA A 415 -26.66 -11.89 50.76
N GLU A 416 -27.53 -12.70 51.36
CA GLU A 416 -27.84 -14.04 50.89
C GLU A 416 -29.02 -14.00 49.92
N GLU A 417 -28.72 -14.09 48.62
CA GLU A 417 -29.70 -13.98 47.52
C GLU A 417 -29.76 -15.28 46.72
N THR A 418 -30.16 -16.38 47.37
CA THR A 418 -30.06 -17.75 46.83
C THR A 418 -30.70 -17.92 45.45
N ASP A 419 -31.92 -17.41 45.25
CA ASP A 419 -32.63 -17.55 43.97
C ASP A 419 -31.90 -16.84 42.82
N LEU A 420 -31.37 -15.64 43.11
CA LEU A 420 -30.62 -14.86 42.12
C LEU A 420 -29.25 -15.50 41.83
N GLN A 421 -28.61 -16.08 42.85
CA GLN A 421 -27.36 -16.83 42.66
C GLN A 421 -27.56 -18.07 41.78
N ILE A 422 -28.65 -18.82 41.98
CA ILE A 422 -29.00 -19.98 41.15
C ILE A 422 -29.19 -19.54 39.70
N HIS A 423 -30.01 -18.50 39.47
CA HIS A 423 -30.29 -18.04 38.13
C HIS A 423 -29.05 -17.48 37.41
N VAL A 424 -28.19 -16.73 38.12
CA VAL A 424 -26.90 -16.30 37.57
C VAL A 424 -26.00 -17.51 37.28
N GLY A 425 -26.02 -18.55 38.12
CA GLY A 425 -25.32 -19.81 37.89
C GLY A 425 -25.71 -20.49 36.56
N GLU A 426 -27.00 -20.58 36.28
CA GLU A 426 -27.51 -21.13 35.01
C GLU A 426 -27.01 -20.33 33.80
N LEU A 427 -27.06 -18.99 33.88
CA LEU A 427 -26.55 -18.11 32.83
C LEU A 427 -25.04 -18.25 32.65
N LEU A 428 -24.27 -18.43 33.72
CA LEU A 428 -22.83 -18.69 33.65
C LEU A 428 -22.53 -19.98 32.88
N ASP A 429 -23.27 -21.05 33.16
CA ASP A 429 -23.14 -22.32 32.44
C ASP A 429 -23.50 -22.19 30.95
N GLU A 430 -24.51 -21.39 30.61
CA GLU A 430 -24.82 -21.04 29.22
C GLU A 430 -23.69 -20.23 28.56
N ILE A 431 -23.15 -19.22 29.23
CA ILE A 431 -22.07 -18.38 28.71
C ILE A 431 -20.83 -19.23 28.42
N ARG A 432 -20.49 -20.15 29.34
CA ARG A 432 -19.38 -21.09 29.15
C ARG A 432 -19.59 -21.93 27.88
N ARG A 433 -20.76 -22.57 27.74
CA ARG A 433 -21.10 -23.37 26.55
C ARG A 433 -21.02 -22.54 25.28
N ASN A 434 -21.57 -21.32 25.30
CA ASN A 434 -21.55 -20.42 24.14
C ASN A 434 -20.12 -20.09 23.71
N TYR A 435 -19.19 -19.80 24.63
CA TYR A 435 -17.78 -19.63 24.29
C TYR A 435 -17.15 -20.92 23.72
N GLU A 436 -17.41 -22.09 24.30
CA GLU A 436 -16.88 -23.39 23.84
C GLU A 436 -17.24 -23.69 22.38
N VAL A 437 -18.48 -23.37 21.99
CA VAL A 437 -18.97 -23.57 20.62
C VAL A 437 -18.78 -22.35 19.70
N ARG A 438 -18.15 -21.28 20.19
CA ARG A 438 -17.87 -20.01 19.45
C ARG A 438 -19.12 -19.22 19.08
N GLU A 439 -20.17 -19.33 19.87
CA GLU A 439 -21.41 -18.56 19.82
C GLU A 439 -21.27 -17.24 20.62
N PHE A 440 -20.36 -16.36 20.19
CA PHE A 440 -19.99 -15.18 20.97
C PHE A 440 -21.13 -14.18 21.17
N ARG A 441 -21.99 -13.98 20.16
CA ARG A 441 -23.19 -13.15 20.25
C ARG A 441 -24.10 -13.63 21.39
N SER A 442 -24.30 -14.94 21.50
CA SER A 442 -25.10 -15.55 22.56
C SER A 442 -24.43 -15.43 23.93
N ALA A 443 -23.10 -15.55 24.00
CA ALA A 443 -22.33 -15.28 25.23
C ALA A 443 -22.51 -13.83 25.69
N VAL A 444 -22.33 -12.84 24.80
CA VAL A 444 -22.54 -11.43 25.10
C VAL A 444 -23.96 -11.17 25.58
N LYS A 445 -24.97 -11.72 24.90
CA LYS A 445 -26.38 -11.58 25.30
C LYS A 445 -26.60 -12.04 26.74
N ASN A 446 -26.06 -13.19 27.13
CA ASN A 446 -26.23 -13.70 28.48
C ASN A 446 -25.39 -12.95 29.53
N ILE A 447 -24.21 -12.42 29.17
CA ILE A 447 -23.45 -11.50 30.04
C ILE A 447 -24.28 -10.25 30.33
N LEU A 448 -24.92 -9.67 29.30
CA LEU A 448 -25.78 -8.49 29.46
C LEU A 448 -27.02 -8.78 30.31
N LYS A 449 -27.62 -9.98 30.19
CA LYS A 449 -28.72 -10.39 31.10
C LYS A 449 -28.27 -10.42 32.57
N ILE A 450 -27.07 -10.92 32.87
CA ILE A 450 -26.54 -10.87 34.24
C ILE A 450 -26.38 -9.40 34.68
N ALA A 451 -25.90 -8.52 33.81
CA ALA A 451 -25.80 -7.09 34.09
C ALA A 451 -27.18 -6.44 34.33
N ASP A 452 -28.22 -6.81 33.57
CA ASP A 452 -29.59 -6.34 33.77
C ASP A 452 -30.15 -6.75 35.14
N LEU A 453 -29.99 -8.02 35.51
CA LEU A 453 -30.39 -8.56 36.82
C LEU A 453 -29.66 -7.83 37.95
N ALA A 454 -28.36 -7.61 37.79
CA ALA A 454 -27.55 -6.90 38.77
C ALA A 454 -27.94 -5.42 38.88
N ASN A 455 -28.28 -4.79 37.76
CA ASN A 455 -28.78 -3.43 37.72
C ASN A 455 -30.13 -3.28 38.44
N ALA A 456 -31.05 -4.23 38.23
CA ALA A 456 -32.34 -4.27 38.90
C ALA A 456 -32.17 -4.48 40.41
N TYR A 457 -31.27 -5.37 40.82
CA TYR A 457 -30.96 -5.61 42.22
C TYR A 457 -30.40 -4.36 42.92
N PHE A 458 -29.39 -3.71 42.32
CA PHE A 458 -28.81 -2.47 42.85
C PHE A 458 -29.88 -1.36 42.97
N GLN A 459 -30.79 -1.28 41.99
CA GLN A 459 -31.87 -0.29 42.01
C GLN A 459 -32.88 -0.57 43.14
N LYS A 460 -33.26 -1.83 43.34
CA LYS A 460 -34.17 -2.25 44.42
C LYS A 460 -33.58 -2.02 45.81
N ALA A 461 -32.26 -2.21 45.97
CA ALA A 461 -31.56 -2.02 47.23
C ALA A 461 -31.43 -0.53 47.63
N GLU A 462 -31.63 0.41 46.69
CA GLU A 462 -31.55 1.86 46.89
C GLU A 462 -30.39 2.34 47.81
N PRO A 463 -29.13 1.91 47.58
CA PRO A 463 -28.04 2.10 48.54
C PRO A 463 -27.71 3.57 48.85
N TRP A 464 -28.18 4.51 48.02
CA TRP A 464 -28.02 5.95 48.26
C TRP A 464 -28.96 6.51 49.33
N LYS A 465 -30.07 5.82 49.69
CA LYS A 465 -31.01 6.29 50.72
C LYS A 465 -30.61 5.87 52.13
N THR A 466 -30.10 4.65 52.32
CA THR A 466 -29.87 4.04 53.65
C THR A 466 -28.41 3.61 53.86
N LYS A 467 -27.46 4.51 53.58
CA LYS A 467 -26.01 4.23 53.55
C LYS A 467 -25.45 3.52 54.79
N GLU A 468 -25.97 3.82 55.98
CA GLU A 468 -25.43 3.25 57.21
C GLU A 468 -26.02 1.88 57.59
N SER A 469 -27.13 1.46 56.96
CA SER A 469 -27.83 0.24 57.36
C SER A 469 -27.02 -1.01 57.03
N ALA A 470 -27.20 -2.06 57.85
CA ALA A 470 -26.52 -3.33 57.66
C ALA A 470 -26.96 -3.99 56.34
N GLU A 471 -28.24 -3.91 56.03
CA GLU A 471 -28.87 -4.45 54.82
C GLU A 471 -28.28 -3.81 53.56
N THR A 472 -28.05 -2.49 53.57
CA THR A 472 -27.42 -1.80 52.43
C THR A 472 -25.96 -2.23 52.25
N LYS A 473 -25.21 -2.41 53.34
CA LYS A 473 -23.82 -2.90 53.29
C LYS A 473 -23.74 -4.31 52.73
N GLU A 474 -24.67 -5.18 53.12
CA GLU A 474 -24.80 -6.56 52.63
C GLU A 474 -25.21 -6.61 51.14
N ALA A 475 -26.23 -5.86 50.75
CA ALA A 475 -26.69 -5.79 49.36
C ALA A 475 -25.60 -5.24 48.42
N LEU A 476 -24.82 -4.24 48.86
CA LEU A 476 -23.67 -3.77 48.09
C LEU A 476 -22.55 -4.81 48.01
N GLY A 477 -22.30 -5.56 49.08
CA GLY A 477 -21.39 -6.70 49.05
C GLY A 477 -21.76 -7.72 47.97
N PHE A 478 -23.05 -8.01 47.81
CA PHE A 478 -23.55 -8.87 46.74
C PHE A 478 -23.40 -8.23 45.35
N CYS A 479 -23.72 -6.94 45.19
CA CYS A 479 -23.50 -6.21 43.94
C CYS A 479 -22.02 -6.23 43.50
N VAL A 480 -21.09 -6.05 44.44
CA VAL A 480 -19.64 -6.09 44.15
C VAL A 480 -19.21 -7.48 43.68
N ASN A 481 -19.76 -8.54 44.26
CA ASN A 481 -19.53 -9.91 43.79
C ASN A 481 -20.06 -10.12 42.37
N LEU A 482 -21.25 -9.59 42.04
CA LEU A 482 -21.77 -9.62 40.67
C LEU A 482 -20.86 -8.85 39.71
N ALA A 483 -20.38 -7.66 40.06
CA ALA A 483 -19.46 -6.87 39.24
C ALA A 483 -18.13 -7.60 39.01
N ARG A 484 -17.62 -8.28 40.05
CA ARG A 484 -16.42 -9.13 39.97
C ARG A 484 -16.65 -10.31 39.02
N ASN A 485 -17.77 -11.02 39.14
CA ASN A 485 -18.09 -12.17 38.27
C ASN A 485 -18.30 -11.74 36.81
N LEU A 486 -18.97 -10.60 36.59
CA LEU A 486 -19.11 -9.97 35.28
C LEU A 486 -17.75 -9.63 34.65
N ALA A 487 -16.81 -9.10 35.42
CA ALA A 487 -15.45 -8.85 34.95
C ALA A 487 -14.74 -10.16 34.54
N ILE A 488 -14.90 -11.24 35.30
CA ILE A 488 -14.32 -12.56 34.96
C ILE A 488 -14.83 -13.04 33.60
N ILE A 489 -16.14 -13.10 33.41
CA ILE A 489 -16.74 -13.65 32.18
C ILE A 489 -16.66 -12.72 30.97
N ALA A 490 -16.50 -11.41 31.19
CA ALA A 490 -16.28 -10.44 30.12
C ALA A 490 -14.81 -10.37 29.68
N SER A 491 -13.86 -10.84 30.50
CA SER A 491 -12.41 -10.72 30.23
C SER A 491 -11.91 -11.29 28.89
N PRO A 492 -12.52 -12.33 28.27
CA PRO A 492 -12.14 -12.73 26.92
C PRO A 492 -12.42 -11.66 25.86
N ILE A 493 -13.49 -10.89 26.02
CA ILE A 493 -13.95 -9.87 25.07
C ILE A 493 -13.36 -8.49 25.43
N LEU A 494 -13.41 -8.14 26.72
CA LEU A 494 -13.05 -6.84 27.29
C LEU A 494 -11.92 -6.99 28.32
N PRO A 495 -10.70 -7.28 27.88
CA PRO A 495 -9.59 -7.53 28.79
C PRO A 495 -9.19 -6.29 29.61
N THR A 496 -9.23 -5.10 29.03
CA THR A 496 -8.85 -3.86 29.73
C THR A 496 -9.95 -3.41 30.70
N PHE A 497 -11.22 -3.50 30.33
CA PHE A 497 -12.36 -3.32 31.23
C PHE A 497 -12.24 -4.19 32.48
N SER A 498 -11.95 -5.48 32.28
CA SER A 498 -11.86 -6.46 33.36
C SER A 498 -10.66 -6.20 34.26
N GLN A 499 -9.51 -5.84 33.68
CA GLN A 499 -8.31 -5.43 34.44
C GLN A 499 -8.56 -4.19 35.31
N LYS A 500 -9.30 -3.19 34.80
CA LYS A 500 -9.67 -1.99 35.59
C LYS A 500 -10.51 -2.37 36.82
N ILE A 501 -11.43 -3.32 36.67
CA ILE A 501 -12.23 -3.84 37.81
C ILE A 501 -11.35 -4.63 38.78
N TYR A 502 -10.48 -5.51 38.30
CA TYR A 502 -9.55 -6.25 39.16
C TYR A 502 -8.65 -5.32 39.97
N ALA A 503 -8.14 -4.27 39.35
CA ALA A 503 -7.36 -3.24 40.02
C ALA A 503 -8.18 -2.51 41.09
N ALA A 504 -9.43 -2.13 40.79
CA ALA A 504 -10.34 -1.54 41.76
C ALA A 504 -10.65 -2.48 42.95
N LEU A 505 -10.67 -3.80 42.72
CA LEU A 505 -10.88 -4.80 43.77
C LEU A 505 -9.57 -5.26 44.46
N ALA A 506 -8.44 -4.62 44.13
CA ALA A 506 -7.11 -4.97 44.63
C ALA A 506 -6.73 -6.45 44.41
N GLU A 507 -7.25 -7.07 43.35
CA GLU A 507 -6.94 -8.44 42.97
C GLU A 507 -5.51 -8.51 42.43
N LYS A 508 -4.63 -9.24 43.14
CA LYS A 508 -3.20 -9.32 42.84
C LYS A 508 -2.84 -10.45 41.87
N LYS A 509 -3.78 -11.35 41.59
CA LYS A 509 -3.58 -12.53 40.75
C LYS A 509 -4.59 -12.50 39.60
N PRO A 510 -4.22 -13.07 38.42
CA PRO A 510 -5.21 -13.33 37.38
C PRO A 510 -6.35 -14.18 37.94
N LEU A 511 -7.58 -13.76 37.65
CA LEU A 511 -8.78 -14.51 38.00
C LEU A 511 -9.12 -15.50 36.89
N PHE A 512 -9.55 -16.69 37.30
CA PHE A 512 -9.98 -17.78 36.44
C PHE A 512 -11.48 -18.00 36.58
N TRP A 513 -12.06 -18.79 35.67
CA TRP A 513 -13.48 -19.17 35.72
C TRP A 513 -13.87 -19.80 37.06
N LYS A 514 -12.97 -20.60 37.65
CA LYS A 514 -13.15 -21.24 38.97
C LYS A 514 -13.22 -20.25 40.14
N ASP A 515 -12.78 -19.00 39.95
CA ASP A 515 -12.76 -17.98 41.00
C ASP A 515 -14.07 -17.19 41.07
N ILE A 516 -15.03 -17.47 40.17
CA ILE A 516 -16.40 -16.97 40.24
C ILE A 516 -17.01 -17.41 41.57
N SER A 517 -17.48 -16.44 42.35
CA SER A 517 -18.08 -16.68 43.67
C SER A 517 -19.00 -15.53 44.05
N PHE A 518 -19.89 -15.77 45.02
CA PHE A 518 -20.79 -14.76 45.57
C PHE A 518 -20.40 -14.35 46.99
N THR A 519 -19.22 -14.74 47.46
CA THR A 519 -18.79 -14.61 48.86
C THR A 519 -17.48 -13.84 49.03
N TRP A 520 -16.97 -13.22 47.96
CA TRP A 520 -15.73 -12.44 47.99
C TRP A 520 -15.88 -11.23 48.92
N LYS A 521 -14.89 -11.07 49.81
CA LYS A 521 -14.74 -9.93 50.73
C LYS A 521 -13.35 -9.35 50.54
N GLY A 522 -13.25 -8.03 50.47
CA GLY A 522 -11.98 -7.38 50.20
C GLY A 522 -12.07 -5.86 50.15
N LYS A 523 -10.92 -5.23 49.88
CA LYS A 523 -10.81 -3.77 49.75
C LYS A 523 -11.30 -3.34 48.37
N VAL A 524 -12.03 -2.23 48.31
CA VAL A 524 -12.33 -1.52 47.06
C VAL A 524 -11.47 -0.26 47.04
N ALA A 525 -10.48 -0.26 46.15
CA ALA A 525 -9.56 0.84 45.90
C ALA A 525 -10.14 1.82 44.86
N LYS A 526 -9.29 2.71 44.35
CA LYS A 526 -9.66 3.74 43.38
C LYS A 526 -10.24 3.13 42.10
N VAL A 527 -11.44 3.57 41.72
CA VAL A 527 -12.13 3.10 40.52
C VAL A 527 -11.81 4.01 39.33
N ALA A 528 -11.29 3.41 38.25
CA ALA A 528 -11.06 4.10 36.99
C ALA A 528 -12.33 4.14 36.12
N VAL A 529 -12.36 5.04 35.13
CA VAL A 529 -13.40 5.02 34.09
C VAL A 529 -13.29 3.71 33.32
N LEU A 530 -14.37 2.93 33.33
CA LEU A 530 -14.37 1.58 32.76
C LEU A 530 -14.51 1.59 31.25
N VAL A 531 -15.48 2.34 30.72
CA VAL A 531 -15.82 2.43 29.30
C VAL A 531 -15.85 3.90 28.89
N GLU A 532 -15.22 4.23 27.77
CA GLU A 532 -15.24 5.58 27.20
C GLU A 532 -16.43 5.74 26.26
N LYS A 533 -17.12 6.87 26.38
CA LYS A 533 -18.27 7.20 25.54
C LYS A 533 -17.79 7.70 24.17
N ILE A 534 -18.44 7.23 23.11
CA ILE A 534 -18.24 7.76 21.75
C ILE A 534 -19.14 9.00 21.61
N GLU A 535 -18.55 10.20 21.67
CA GLU A 535 -19.31 11.45 21.58
C GLU A 535 -19.83 11.71 20.16
N GLU A 536 -18.96 11.60 19.15
CA GLU A 536 -19.29 11.90 17.77
C GLU A 536 -18.90 10.74 16.85
N VAL A 537 -19.77 10.43 15.89
CA VAL A 537 -19.48 9.41 14.87
C VAL A 537 -18.57 10.04 13.83
N LYS A 538 -17.27 9.74 13.93
CA LYS A 538 -16.32 10.11 12.90
C LYS A 538 -16.41 9.08 11.79
N GLN A 539 -16.97 9.49 10.65
CA GLN A 539 -16.81 8.68 9.44
C GLN A 539 -15.33 8.69 9.06
N LEU A 540 -14.67 7.55 9.27
CA LEU A 540 -13.28 7.35 8.91
C LEU A 540 -13.23 7.18 7.38
N LYS A 541 -13.20 8.30 6.67
CA LYS A 541 -12.79 8.32 5.27
C LYS A 541 -11.28 8.27 5.26
N VAL A 542 -10.77 7.26 4.58
CA VAL A 542 -9.33 7.11 4.36
C VAL A 542 -8.82 8.41 3.75
N ALA A 543 -7.79 8.99 4.35
CA ALA A 543 -6.94 9.92 3.61
C ALA A 543 -6.36 9.09 2.46
N ARG A 544 -6.97 9.22 1.27
CA ARG A 544 -6.42 8.66 0.03
C ARG A 544 -4.94 9.10 0.00
N GLU A 545 -4.03 8.24 -0.43
CA GLU A 545 -2.71 8.73 -0.85
C GLU A 545 -2.98 9.78 -1.93
N VAL A 546 -2.91 11.06 -1.56
CA VAL A 546 -3.09 12.16 -2.49
C VAL A 546 -1.96 12.01 -3.50
N LYS A 547 -2.33 11.66 -4.73
CA LYS A 547 -1.37 11.50 -5.80
C LYS A 547 -0.79 12.87 -6.09
N ASN A 548 0.44 13.11 -5.63
CA ASN A 548 1.12 14.37 -5.87
C ASN A 548 1.34 14.53 -7.37
N ILE A 549 0.70 15.54 -7.95
CA ILE A 549 0.92 15.89 -9.35
C ILE A 549 2.13 16.80 -9.44
N GLU A 550 2.99 16.48 -10.39
CA GLU A 550 4.14 17.28 -10.78
C GLU A 550 3.95 17.73 -12.23
N TYR A 551 4.47 18.91 -12.58
CA TYR A 551 4.44 19.38 -13.96
C TYR A 551 5.74 20.06 -14.40
N LEU A 552 6.03 19.93 -15.69
CA LEU A 552 7.20 20.49 -16.36
C LEU A 552 6.77 21.19 -17.65
N ILE A 553 7.28 22.40 -17.87
CA ILE A 553 7.17 23.10 -19.16
C ILE A 553 8.49 22.95 -19.90
N SER A 554 8.46 22.38 -21.11
CA SER A 554 9.65 22.19 -21.93
C SER A 554 10.16 23.54 -22.47
N PRO A 555 11.48 23.77 -22.59
CA PRO A 555 12.04 25.07 -22.99
C PRO A 555 11.53 25.57 -24.35
N GLU A 556 11.21 24.66 -25.27
CA GLU A 556 10.71 24.99 -26.60
C GLU A 556 9.32 25.63 -26.58
N ILE A 557 8.62 25.61 -25.44
CA ILE A 557 7.34 26.30 -25.28
C ILE A 557 7.51 27.81 -25.18
N GLU A 558 8.67 28.29 -24.68
CA GLU A 558 8.92 29.71 -24.44
C GLU A 558 8.87 30.53 -25.74
N GLN A 559 9.28 29.95 -26.87
CA GLN A 559 9.27 30.63 -28.17
C GLN A 559 7.86 31.03 -28.64
N PHE A 560 6.82 30.38 -28.11
CA PHE A 560 5.43 30.67 -28.45
C PHE A 560 4.80 31.71 -27.51
N GLY A 561 5.51 32.18 -26.48
CA GLY A 561 4.96 33.15 -25.54
C GLY A 561 3.82 32.60 -24.67
N VAL A 562 3.75 31.27 -24.53
CA VAL A 562 2.71 30.58 -23.73
C VAL A 562 3.06 30.62 -22.26
N LYS A 563 2.12 31.12 -21.44
CA LYS A 563 2.20 31.07 -19.98
C LYS A 563 1.33 29.92 -19.46
N VAL A 564 1.80 29.20 -18.44
CA VAL A 564 1.07 28.05 -17.87
C VAL A 564 0.98 28.18 -16.34
N ARG A 565 -0.19 27.86 -15.79
CA ARG A 565 -0.41 27.62 -14.36
C ARG A 565 -1.09 26.27 -14.17
N VAL A 566 -0.73 25.58 -13.10
CA VAL A 566 -1.29 24.27 -12.76
C VAL A 566 -1.65 24.25 -11.29
N ALA A 567 -2.82 23.74 -10.96
CA ALA A 567 -3.25 23.52 -9.58
C ALA A 567 -3.81 22.11 -9.42
N GLN A 568 -3.54 21.51 -8.27
CA GLN A 568 -4.16 20.28 -7.82
C GLN A 568 -5.31 20.63 -6.87
N LEU A 569 -6.51 20.11 -7.14
CA LEU A 569 -7.69 20.29 -6.31
C LEU A 569 -8.14 18.92 -5.78
N THR A 570 -8.33 18.80 -4.47
CA THR A 570 -8.57 17.52 -3.78
C THR A 570 -9.79 17.59 -2.88
N GLY A 571 -10.46 16.46 -2.67
CA GLY A 571 -11.62 16.37 -1.78
C GLY A 571 -12.89 16.99 -2.36
N LEU A 572 -13.01 17.06 -3.69
CA LEU A 572 -14.14 17.69 -4.36
C LEU A 572 -15.40 16.80 -4.35
N THR A 573 -16.56 17.43 -4.18
CA THR A 573 -17.87 16.82 -4.41
C THR A 573 -18.51 17.48 -5.64
N ILE A 574 -18.23 16.91 -6.82
CA ILE A 574 -18.68 17.43 -8.11
C ILE A 574 -20.14 17.07 -8.35
N LYS A 575 -20.96 18.07 -8.69
CA LYS A 575 -22.40 17.94 -8.94
C LYS A 575 -22.70 18.33 -10.39
N LYS A 576 -23.92 18.04 -10.83
CA LYS A 576 -24.39 18.45 -12.17
C LYS A 576 -24.67 19.96 -12.25
N LYS A 577 -25.12 20.58 -11.16
CA LYS A 577 -25.56 21.99 -11.10
C LYS A 577 -25.42 22.55 -9.68
N HIS A 578 -25.24 23.87 -9.56
CA HIS A 578 -25.22 24.61 -8.28
C HIS A 578 -25.78 26.01 -8.48
N GLU A 579 -26.69 26.48 -7.61
CA GLU A 579 -27.36 27.78 -7.77
C GLU A 579 -26.38 28.96 -7.82
N GLY A 580 -25.34 28.94 -6.97
CA GLY A 580 -24.30 29.97 -6.98
C GLY A 580 -23.48 30.02 -8.28
N ILE A 581 -23.33 28.88 -8.97
CA ILE A 581 -22.62 28.82 -10.26
C ILE A 581 -23.53 29.37 -11.37
N GLU A 582 -24.84 29.14 -11.31
CA GLU A 582 -25.77 29.75 -12.27
C GLU A 582 -25.79 31.28 -12.18
N LYS A 583 -25.67 31.83 -10.97
CA LYS A 583 -25.54 33.29 -10.77
C LYS A 583 -24.27 33.82 -11.42
N LEU A 584 -23.13 33.17 -11.14
CA LEU A 584 -21.84 33.49 -11.77
C LEU A 584 -21.91 33.43 -13.30
N LYS A 585 -22.48 32.36 -13.87
CA LYS A 585 -22.66 32.22 -15.32
C LYS A 585 -23.52 33.34 -15.90
N SER A 586 -24.58 33.74 -15.20
CA SER A 586 -25.48 34.82 -15.63
C SER A 586 -24.81 36.19 -15.58
N GLU A 587 -23.96 36.43 -14.57
CA GLU A 587 -23.17 37.66 -14.44
C GLU A 587 -22.14 37.77 -15.56
N VAL A 588 -21.35 36.71 -15.79
CA VAL A 588 -20.40 36.67 -16.90
C VAL A 588 -21.11 36.88 -18.23
N GLN A 589 -22.27 36.25 -18.46
CA GLN A 589 -23.05 36.41 -19.69
C GLN A 589 -23.51 37.83 -19.97
N LYS A 590 -23.84 38.62 -18.94
CA LYS A 590 -24.22 40.03 -19.12
C LYS A 590 -23.04 40.90 -19.57
N ASN A 591 -21.83 40.49 -19.21
CA ASN A 591 -20.57 41.21 -19.47
C ASN A 591 -19.73 40.57 -20.59
N ILE A 592 -20.33 39.70 -21.44
CA ILE A 592 -19.63 38.92 -22.50
C ILE A 592 -19.03 39.78 -23.63
N ILE A 593 -19.09 41.11 -23.55
CA ILE A 593 -18.56 42.00 -24.58
C ILE A 593 -17.02 42.00 -24.51
N CYS A 594 -16.46 41.13 -25.35
CA CYS A 594 -15.06 40.74 -25.56
C CYS A 594 -14.08 41.86 -25.96
N ASP A 595 -14.36 43.13 -25.72
CA ASP A 595 -13.49 44.22 -26.19
C ASP A 595 -12.28 44.42 -25.28
N GLU A 596 -12.42 44.26 -23.96
CA GLU A 596 -11.32 44.47 -22.98
C GLU A 596 -10.27 43.35 -22.96
N ARG A 597 -10.61 42.16 -23.48
CA ARG A 597 -9.71 40.98 -23.53
C ARG A 597 -9.31 40.60 -24.96
N LYS A 598 -9.67 41.43 -25.94
CA LYS A 598 -9.45 41.17 -27.35
C LYS A 598 -7.99 40.89 -27.67
N ASP A 599 -7.06 41.66 -27.10
CA ASP A 599 -5.63 41.46 -27.32
C ASP A 599 -5.13 40.07 -26.87
N ILE A 600 -5.65 39.56 -25.76
CA ILE A 600 -5.32 38.21 -25.26
C ILE A 600 -5.89 37.15 -26.21
N LEU A 601 -7.11 37.35 -26.72
CA LEU A 601 -7.75 36.40 -27.64
C LEU A 601 -7.08 36.41 -29.02
N ASP A 602 -6.74 37.58 -29.54
CA ASP A 602 -6.05 37.77 -30.82
C ASP A 602 -4.63 37.17 -30.77
N GLU A 603 -3.93 37.23 -29.63
CA GLU A 603 -2.61 36.59 -29.49
C GLU A 603 -2.68 35.05 -29.63
N TYR A 604 -3.79 34.40 -29.27
CA TYR A 604 -3.91 32.95 -29.52
C TYR A 604 -3.93 32.61 -31.01
N HIS A 605 -4.46 33.50 -31.86
CA HIS A 605 -4.39 33.35 -33.31
C HIS A 605 -2.94 33.44 -33.79
N SER A 606 -2.19 34.43 -33.32
CA SER A 606 -0.76 34.55 -33.61
C SER A 606 0.06 33.35 -33.13
N ILE A 607 -0.32 32.72 -32.01
CA ILE A 607 0.32 31.50 -31.49
C ILE A 607 0.08 30.30 -32.42
N ASN A 608 -1.15 30.12 -32.89
CA ASN A 608 -1.50 29.06 -33.83
C ASN A 608 -0.80 29.25 -35.20
N GLU A 609 -0.68 30.49 -35.69
CA GLU A 609 0.10 30.81 -36.89
C GLU A 609 1.57 30.39 -36.74
N LYS A 610 2.19 30.68 -35.59
CA LYS A 610 3.56 30.23 -35.26
C LYS A 610 3.68 28.70 -35.25
N MET A 611 2.64 27.99 -34.83
CA MET A 611 2.57 26.51 -34.85
C MET A 611 2.15 25.95 -36.21
N LYS A 612 1.86 26.80 -37.21
CA LYS A 612 1.33 26.42 -38.53
C LYS A 612 0.02 25.62 -38.45
N LEU A 613 -0.83 25.97 -37.48
CA LEU A 613 -2.16 25.39 -37.30
C LEU A 613 -3.22 26.26 -37.98
N ASP A 614 -4.22 25.61 -38.58
CA ASP A 614 -5.39 26.30 -39.13
C ASP A 614 -6.34 26.71 -38.00
N ASP A 615 -6.42 28.01 -37.74
CA ASP A 615 -7.27 28.61 -36.71
C ASP A 615 -8.75 28.30 -36.84
N LYS A 616 -9.26 28.13 -38.06
CA LYS A 616 -10.68 27.79 -38.26
C LYS A 616 -10.95 26.34 -37.87
N ARG A 617 -9.97 25.47 -38.07
CA ARG A 617 -10.07 24.04 -37.75
C ARG A 617 -9.71 23.73 -36.30
N TYR A 618 -8.78 24.48 -35.72
CA TYR A 618 -8.25 24.28 -34.37
C TYR A 618 -8.29 25.59 -33.55
N PRO A 619 -9.48 26.20 -33.36
CA PRO A 619 -9.59 27.40 -32.55
C PRO A 619 -9.19 27.10 -31.11
N ASN A 620 -8.57 28.08 -30.43
CA ASN A 620 -8.31 27.98 -29.00
C ASN A 620 -9.61 27.73 -28.23
N ALA A 621 -9.56 26.92 -27.17
CA ALA A 621 -10.71 26.51 -26.37
C ALA A 621 -11.56 27.70 -25.87
N VAL A 622 -10.93 28.80 -25.43
CA VAL A 622 -11.69 29.97 -24.93
C VAL A 622 -12.38 30.74 -26.06
N THR A 623 -11.72 30.91 -27.20
CA THR A 623 -12.28 31.55 -28.40
C THR A 623 -13.47 30.74 -28.93
N ASN A 624 -13.33 29.41 -28.96
CA ASN A 624 -14.41 28.51 -29.35
C ASN A 624 -15.58 28.56 -28.37
N LEU A 625 -15.31 28.61 -27.07
CA LEU A 625 -16.34 28.76 -26.04
C LEU A 625 -17.12 30.07 -26.18
N ILE A 626 -16.44 31.19 -26.44
CA ILE A 626 -17.09 32.50 -26.67
C ILE A 626 -17.97 32.46 -27.92
N SER A 627 -17.47 31.89 -29.02
CA SER A 627 -18.24 31.70 -30.25
C SER A 627 -19.49 30.85 -30.02
N LEU A 628 -19.36 29.75 -29.27
CA LEU A 628 -20.48 28.88 -28.89
C LEU A 628 -21.52 29.63 -28.06
N ILE A 629 -21.12 30.52 -27.15
CA ILE A 629 -22.05 31.32 -26.36
C ILE A 629 -22.76 32.36 -27.23
N LYS A 630 -22.05 33.03 -28.16
CA LYS A 630 -22.66 33.94 -29.13
C LYS A 630 -23.72 33.23 -30.00
N GLN A 631 -23.46 31.98 -30.37
CA GLN A 631 -24.40 31.17 -31.16
C GLN A 631 -25.59 30.66 -30.35
N LYS A 632 -25.36 30.17 -29.12
CA LYS A 632 -26.38 29.48 -28.31
C LYS A 632 -27.07 30.37 -27.27
N GLY A 633 -26.58 31.59 -27.08
CA GLY A 633 -27.09 32.58 -26.11
C GLY A 633 -26.81 32.23 -24.64
N LYS A 634 -26.06 31.17 -24.33
CA LYS A 634 -25.77 30.74 -22.96
C LYS A 634 -24.50 29.90 -22.84
N LEU A 635 -23.89 29.93 -21.66
CA LEU A 635 -22.80 29.04 -21.25
C LEU A 635 -23.27 27.57 -21.17
N PRO A 636 -22.44 26.60 -21.60
CA PRO A 636 -22.73 25.17 -21.44
C PRO A 636 -23.02 24.76 -20.00
N GLN A 637 -23.76 23.66 -19.83
CA GLN A 637 -23.99 23.02 -18.53
C GLN A 637 -23.34 21.64 -18.56
N ILE A 638 -22.22 21.47 -17.87
CA ILE A 638 -21.47 20.22 -17.85
C ILE A 638 -21.46 19.63 -16.44
N ASN A 639 -20.73 20.28 -15.52
CA ASN A 639 -20.70 19.96 -14.10
C ASN A 639 -20.15 21.16 -13.32
N THR A 640 -20.29 21.15 -12.00
CA THR A 640 -19.94 22.28 -11.13
C THR A 640 -18.46 22.65 -11.08
N VAL A 641 -17.54 21.84 -11.60
CA VAL A 641 -16.12 22.21 -11.76
C VAL A 641 -15.91 22.85 -13.14
N VAL A 642 -16.40 22.18 -14.18
CA VAL A 642 -16.28 22.62 -15.58
C VAL A 642 -16.98 23.93 -15.83
N ASP A 643 -18.17 24.10 -15.25
CA ASP A 643 -18.97 25.31 -15.41
C ASP A 643 -18.29 26.53 -14.75
N VAL A 644 -17.55 26.34 -13.66
CA VAL A 644 -16.79 27.41 -13.01
C VAL A 644 -15.62 27.84 -13.89
N TYR A 645 -14.72 26.93 -14.27
CA TYR A 645 -13.57 27.35 -15.07
C TYR A 645 -13.98 27.87 -16.45
N ASN A 646 -15.07 27.38 -17.05
CA ASN A 646 -15.58 27.92 -18.31
C ASN A 646 -16.06 29.37 -18.15
N ALA A 647 -16.81 29.68 -17.08
CA ALA A 647 -17.24 31.05 -16.81
C ALA A 647 -16.05 31.98 -16.61
N LEU A 648 -15.06 31.54 -15.82
CA LEU A 648 -13.86 32.33 -15.52
C LEU A 648 -12.91 32.43 -16.73
N SER A 649 -12.90 31.43 -17.62
CA SER A 649 -12.14 31.48 -18.88
C SER A 649 -12.68 32.59 -19.79
N VAL A 650 -14.01 32.73 -19.89
CA VAL A 650 -14.64 33.82 -20.66
C VAL A 650 -14.34 35.18 -20.06
N GLU A 651 -14.36 35.30 -18.74
CA GLU A 651 -14.08 36.56 -18.02
C GLU A 651 -12.60 37.00 -18.14
N SER A 652 -11.66 36.05 -18.08
CA SER A 652 -10.22 36.34 -18.05
C SER A 652 -9.51 36.25 -19.40
N GLY A 653 -10.10 35.57 -20.39
CA GLY A 653 -9.41 35.20 -21.64
C GLY A 653 -8.40 34.06 -21.49
N LEU A 654 -8.33 33.40 -20.32
CA LEU A 654 -7.47 32.25 -20.10
C LEU A 654 -8.12 30.97 -20.64
N ALA A 655 -7.33 30.11 -21.29
CA ALA A 655 -7.80 28.79 -21.69
C ALA A 655 -7.55 27.79 -20.55
N MET A 656 -8.62 27.27 -19.94
CA MET A 656 -8.51 26.35 -18.80
C MET A 656 -9.08 24.96 -19.10
N ALA A 657 -8.52 23.94 -18.46
CA ALA A 657 -8.96 22.56 -18.56
C ALA A 657 -8.77 21.82 -17.22
N THR A 658 -9.64 20.87 -16.92
CA THR A 658 -9.49 19.99 -15.76
C THR A 658 -9.38 18.52 -16.15
N HIS A 659 -8.51 17.81 -15.46
CA HIS A 659 -8.28 16.38 -15.68
C HIS A 659 -8.38 15.59 -14.38
N ASP A 660 -9.00 14.43 -14.44
CA ASP A 660 -9.12 13.51 -13.30
C ASP A 660 -7.75 12.94 -12.93
N ILE A 661 -7.29 13.24 -11.72
CA ILE A 661 -5.93 12.87 -11.23
C ILE A 661 -5.73 11.36 -11.17
N ASP A 662 -6.79 10.60 -10.91
CA ASP A 662 -6.72 9.14 -10.87
C ASP A 662 -6.32 8.55 -12.22
N LYS A 663 -6.60 9.27 -13.31
CA LYS A 663 -6.41 8.83 -14.69
C LYS A 663 -5.12 9.35 -15.33
N ILE A 664 -4.33 10.16 -14.62
CA ILE A 664 -3.04 10.73 -15.11
C ILE A 664 -1.87 9.82 -14.72
N ASN A 665 -1.00 9.43 -15.64
CA ASN A 665 0.16 8.59 -15.35
C ASN A 665 1.47 9.38 -15.27
N GLY A 666 1.96 9.61 -14.05
CA GLY A 666 3.23 10.30 -13.82
C GLY A 666 3.11 11.82 -13.88
N LYS A 667 4.19 12.49 -14.33
CA LYS A 667 4.25 13.95 -14.40
C LYS A 667 3.55 14.48 -15.66
N ILE A 668 3.01 15.69 -15.57
CA ILE A 668 2.44 16.40 -16.71
C ILE A 668 3.55 17.18 -17.41
N VAL A 669 3.78 16.89 -18.68
CA VAL A 669 4.79 17.59 -19.49
C VAL A 669 4.08 18.42 -20.55
N ILE A 670 4.29 19.74 -20.49
CA ILE A 670 3.89 20.67 -21.54
C ILE A 670 5.03 20.71 -22.56
N ARG A 671 4.77 20.27 -23.78
CA ARG A 671 5.80 20.12 -24.85
C ARG A 671 5.17 20.25 -26.24
N LEU A 672 6.01 20.24 -27.25
CA LEU A 672 5.56 20.10 -28.63
C LEU A 672 5.16 18.64 -28.92
N SER A 673 4.10 18.49 -29.70
CA SER A 673 3.67 17.20 -30.24
C SER A 673 4.73 16.63 -31.17
N LYS A 674 4.87 15.31 -31.17
CA LYS A 674 5.66 14.59 -32.17
C LYS A 674 4.80 14.35 -33.40
N GLU A 675 5.47 14.14 -34.52
CA GLU A 675 4.79 13.76 -35.76
C GLU A 675 4.10 12.39 -35.58
N GLU A 676 2.88 12.27 -36.10
CA GLU A 676 2.02 11.09 -36.01
C GLU A 676 1.63 10.68 -34.58
N GLU A 677 1.81 11.57 -33.59
CA GLU A 677 1.39 11.32 -32.22
C GLU A 677 -0.15 11.24 -32.11
N GLU A 678 -0.69 10.21 -31.46
CA GLU A 678 -2.13 9.94 -31.41
C GLU A 678 -2.81 10.74 -30.28
N PHE A 679 -3.89 11.45 -30.62
CA PHE A 679 -4.75 12.18 -29.68
C PHE A 679 -6.20 11.69 -29.81
N THR A 680 -6.85 11.41 -28.68
CA THR A 680 -8.28 11.03 -28.65
C THR A 680 -9.11 12.16 -28.04
N ALA A 681 -9.90 12.84 -28.87
CA ALA A 681 -10.77 13.94 -28.45
C ALA A 681 -11.95 13.45 -27.58
N LEU A 682 -12.63 14.38 -26.90
CA LEU A 682 -13.78 14.09 -26.00
C LEU A 682 -14.93 13.31 -26.67
N ASP A 683 -15.10 13.45 -27.99
CA ASP A 683 -16.13 12.75 -28.77
C ASP A 683 -15.70 11.34 -29.24
N GLY A 684 -14.50 10.89 -28.84
CA GLY A 684 -13.92 9.60 -29.21
C GLY A 684 -13.14 9.63 -30.53
N THR A 685 -13.07 10.77 -31.22
CA THR A 685 -12.32 10.89 -32.47
C THR A 685 -10.82 10.77 -32.22
N LYS A 686 -10.16 9.86 -32.96
CA LYS A 686 -8.72 9.70 -32.96
C LYS A 686 -8.10 10.55 -34.05
N GLU A 687 -7.16 11.41 -33.67
CA GLU A 687 -6.43 12.30 -34.56
C GLU A 687 -4.93 12.01 -34.46
N LYS A 688 -4.22 12.07 -35.59
CA LYS A 688 -2.77 12.06 -35.62
C LYS A 688 -2.25 13.48 -35.76
N LEU A 689 -1.33 13.89 -34.89
CA LEU A 689 -0.83 15.25 -34.87
C LEU A 689 0.31 15.45 -35.88
N LYS A 690 0.28 16.60 -36.57
CA LYS A 690 1.45 17.13 -37.30
C LYS A 690 2.36 17.73 -36.23
N GLY A 691 3.58 17.21 -36.07
CA GLY A 691 4.45 17.61 -34.96
C GLY A 691 4.65 19.13 -34.87
N GLY A 692 4.84 19.65 -33.66
CA GLY A 692 5.04 21.09 -33.41
C GLY A 692 3.85 21.85 -32.79
N GLU A 693 2.74 21.16 -32.49
CA GLU A 693 1.61 21.73 -31.72
C GLU A 693 1.91 21.70 -30.22
N VAL A 694 1.57 22.76 -29.47
CA VAL A 694 1.69 22.74 -28.00
C VAL A 694 0.62 21.84 -27.39
N ILE A 695 1.11 20.82 -26.68
CA ILE A 695 0.30 19.84 -25.98
C ILE A 695 0.72 19.74 -24.51
N TYR A 696 -0.14 19.15 -23.70
CA TYR A 696 0.21 18.70 -22.37
C TYR A 696 -0.16 17.21 -22.24
N ALA A 697 0.82 16.41 -21.83
CA ALA A 697 0.75 14.96 -21.84
C ALA A 697 1.30 14.39 -20.54
N ASP A 698 0.85 13.19 -20.18
CA ASP A 698 1.47 12.41 -19.12
C ASP A 698 2.47 11.40 -19.73
N ASN A 699 2.94 10.41 -18.96
CA ASN A 699 3.88 9.39 -19.45
C ASN A 699 3.27 8.43 -20.49
N THR A 700 1.96 8.41 -20.63
CA THR A 700 1.20 7.42 -21.39
C THR A 700 0.41 8.00 -22.55
N LEU A 701 -0.17 9.19 -22.41
CA LEU A 701 -1.09 9.78 -23.38
C LEU A 701 -1.10 11.31 -23.33
N ILE A 702 -1.59 11.90 -24.41
CA ILE A 702 -1.87 13.34 -24.49
C ILE A 702 -3.13 13.64 -23.68
N LEU A 703 -3.02 14.51 -22.68
CA LEU A 703 -4.13 14.95 -21.82
C LEU A 703 -4.97 16.02 -22.52
N GLY A 704 -4.32 16.86 -23.34
CA GLY A 704 -4.99 17.82 -24.18
C GLY A 704 -4.04 18.73 -24.95
N ARG A 705 -4.67 19.63 -25.70
CA ARG A 705 -4.06 20.66 -26.54
C ARG A 705 -4.87 21.94 -26.43
N PHE A 706 -4.42 23.02 -27.06
CA PHE A 706 -5.08 24.34 -26.95
C PHE A 706 -6.53 24.34 -27.44
N SER A 707 -6.85 23.49 -28.41
CA SER A 707 -8.18 23.42 -29.03
C SER A 707 -9.10 22.36 -28.41
N LYS A 708 -8.55 21.30 -27.79
CA LYS A 708 -9.32 20.13 -27.34
C LYS A 708 -8.73 19.43 -26.11
N GLN A 709 -9.60 18.83 -25.30
CA GLN A 709 -9.25 17.95 -24.18
C GLN A 709 -9.37 16.47 -24.56
N CYS A 710 -8.64 15.60 -23.86
CA CYS A 710 -8.68 14.15 -24.04
C CYS A 710 -9.87 13.51 -23.32
N GLN A 711 -10.48 12.50 -23.95
CA GLN A 711 -11.58 11.73 -23.35
C GLN A 711 -11.15 10.95 -22.10
N HIS A 712 -9.92 10.43 -22.09
CA HIS A 712 -9.45 9.47 -21.08
C HIS A 712 -9.32 10.08 -19.69
N THR A 713 -9.09 11.39 -19.59
CA THR A 713 -8.90 12.07 -18.31
C THR A 713 -10.02 13.05 -17.99
N ILE A 714 -11.19 12.90 -18.63
CA ILE A 714 -12.34 13.78 -18.43
C ILE A 714 -12.77 13.83 -16.96
N THR A 715 -13.08 15.04 -16.51
CA THR A 715 -13.66 15.32 -15.19
C THR A 715 -15.15 14.97 -15.19
N THR A 716 -15.58 14.04 -14.34
CA THR A 716 -16.98 13.61 -14.20
C THR A 716 -17.51 13.88 -12.80
N SER A 717 -18.77 13.54 -12.52
CA SER A 717 -19.33 13.58 -11.15
C SER A 717 -18.66 12.57 -10.20
N GLU A 718 -17.94 11.59 -10.73
CA GLU A 718 -17.20 10.60 -9.94
C GLU A 718 -15.81 11.11 -9.52
N SER A 719 -15.24 12.05 -10.27
CA SER A 719 -13.93 12.62 -9.97
C SER A 719 -13.94 13.33 -8.61
N LYS A 720 -12.96 12.98 -7.75
CA LYS A 720 -12.76 13.57 -6.41
C LYS A 720 -11.53 14.46 -6.32
N GLU A 721 -10.60 14.27 -7.25
CA GLU A 721 -9.34 14.98 -7.34
C GLU A 721 -9.12 15.36 -8.82
N VAL A 722 -8.85 16.63 -9.07
CA VAL A 722 -8.64 17.13 -10.44
C VAL A 722 -7.41 18.02 -10.48
N VAL A 723 -6.70 17.98 -11.61
CA VAL A 723 -5.70 18.98 -11.93
C VAL A 723 -6.34 20.02 -12.83
N LEU A 724 -6.28 21.29 -12.44
CA LEU A 724 -6.63 22.44 -13.27
C LEU A 724 -5.37 22.93 -13.97
N ILE A 725 -5.42 23.07 -15.28
CA ILE A 725 -4.34 23.63 -16.11
C ILE A 725 -4.89 24.87 -16.80
N GLY A 726 -4.20 26.00 -16.65
CA GLY A 726 -4.54 27.28 -17.28
C GLY A 726 -3.43 27.75 -18.21
N PHE A 727 -3.81 28.10 -19.43
CA PHE A 727 -2.95 28.67 -20.45
C PHE A 727 -3.27 30.15 -20.66
N GLY A 728 -2.22 30.97 -20.66
CA GLY A 728 -2.24 32.38 -21.01
C GLY A 728 -1.16 32.68 -22.06
N ASN A 729 -1.00 33.96 -22.40
CA ASN A 729 -0.03 34.40 -23.40
C ASN A 729 0.68 35.71 -22.98
N LEU A 730 1.47 36.29 -23.88
CA LEU A 730 2.26 37.49 -23.58
C LEU A 730 1.41 38.75 -23.31
N LYS A 731 0.13 38.75 -23.70
CA LYS A 731 -0.78 39.90 -23.52
C LYS A 731 -1.44 39.94 -22.15
N ILE A 732 -1.32 38.88 -21.35
CA ILE A 732 -1.75 38.88 -19.95
C ILE A 732 -0.53 38.93 -19.02
N SER A 733 -0.55 39.85 -18.04
CA SER A 733 0.51 39.95 -17.04
C SER A 733 0.52 38.72 -16.12
N ASP A 734 1.67 38.38 -15.53
CA ASP A 734 1.74 37.23 -14.60
C ASP A 734 0.88 37.47 -13.35
N GLU A 735 0.83 38.71 -12.83
CA GLU A 735 -0.02 39.06 -11.69
C GLU A 735 -1.51 38.87 -12.00
N GLU A 736 -1.95 39.29 -13.19
CA GLU A 736 -3.33 39.13 -13.63
C GLU A 736 -3.68 37.66 -13.86
N MET A 737 -2.79 36.89 -14.49
CA MET A 737 -2.95 35.46 -14.68
C MET A 737 -3.05 34.72 -13.35
N ASP A 738 -2.18 35.04 -12.38
CA ASP A 738 -2.17 34.43 -11.05
C ASP A 738 -3.47 34.71 -10.30
N LYS A 739 -3.93 35.97 -10.30
CA LYS A 739 -5.21 36.37 -9.69
C LYS A 739 -6.40 35.63 -10.30
N SER A 740 -6.49 35.59 -11.63
CA SER A 740 -7.57 34.89 -12.32
C SER A 740 -7.54 33.38 -12.07
N PHE A 741 -6.36 32.77 -12.12
CA PHE A 741 -6.20 31.33 -11.91
C PHE A 741 -6.51 30.91 -10.47
N GLN A 742 -6.01 31.67 -9.49
CA GLN A 742 -6.30 31.45 -8.08
C GLN A 742 -7.79 31.61 -7.78
N ARG A 743 -8.43 32.67 -8.31
CA ARG A 743 -9.88 32.88 -8.15
C ARG A 743 -10.69 31.69 -8.69
N THR A 744 -10.26 31.08 -9.80
CA THR A 744 -10.90 29.87 -10.32
C THR A 744 -10.79 28.71 -9.33
N CYS A 745 -9.60 28.46 -8.75
CA CYS A 745 -9.43 27.42 -7.74
C CYS A 745 -10.28 27.65 -6.48
N GLU A 746 -10.33 28.89 -6.00
CA GLU A 746 -11.14 29.29 -4.84
C GLU A 746 -12.64 29.09 -5.11
N LEU A 747 -13.14 29.45 -6.28
CA LEU A 747 -14.55 29.25 -6.62
C LEU A 747 -14.90 27.77 -6.83
N ILE A 748 -13.99 26.98 -7.43
CA ILE A 748 -14.19 25.54 -7.56
C ILE A 748 -14.32 24.91 -6.17
N THR A 749 -13.37 25.18 -5.26
CA THR A 749 -13.40 24.62 -3.90
C THR A 749 -14.56 25.16 -3.07
N LYS A 750 -14.93 26.45 -3.21
CA LYS A 750 -16.10 27.04 -2.56
C LYS A 750 -17.41 26.32 -2.92
N PHE A 751 -17.63 25.99 -4.19
CA PHE A 751 -18.89 25.38 -4.63
C PHE A 751 -18.91 23.84 -4.57
N ASN A 752 -17.74 23.20 -4.52
CA ASN A 752 -17.61 21.73 -4.52
C ASN A 752 -17.08 21.15 -3.19
N GLY A 753 -16.69 21.99 -2.23
CA GLY A 753 -15.88 21.58 -1.09
C GLY A 753 -14.43 21.28 -1.47
N GLY A 754 -13.62 20.85 -0.51
CA GLY A 754 -12.23 20.45 -0.73
C GLY A 754 -11.22 21.60 -0.61
N GLU A 755 -9.99 21.32 -1.01
CA GLU A 755 -8.84 22.22 -0.93
C GLU A 755 -8.09 22.25 -2.26
N PHE A 756 -7.24 23.26 -2.45
CA PHE A 756 -6.40 23.36 -3.64
C PHE A 756 -4.95 23.73 -3.28
N LYS A 757 -4.04 23.29 -4.15
CA LYS A 757 -2.62 23.63 -4.12
C LYS A 757 -2.20 24.07 -5.52
N ILE A 758 -1.78 25.33 -5.67
CA ILE A 758 -1.12 25.79 -6.89
C ILE A 758 0.25 25.13 -6.94
N LEU A 759 0.57 24.49 -8.06
CA LEU A 759 1.81 23.78 -8.28
C LEU A 759 2.86 24.74 -8.84
N HIS A 760 4.13 24.47 -8.54
CA HIS A 760 5.26 25.18 -9.13
C HIS A 760 5.87 24.36 -10.26
N ASN A 761 6.25 25.02 -11.35
CA ASN A 761 6.92 24.37 -12.47
C ASN A 761 8.27 23.80 -11.99
N LEU A 762 8.53 22.53 -12.32
CA LEU A 762 9.77 21.83 -11.95
C LEU A 762 11.04 22.37 -12.64
N LYS A 763 11.03 23.57 -13.23
CA LYS A 763 12.20 24.23 -13.85
C LYS A 763 13.45 24.27 -12.96
N ASN A 764 13.30 24.15 -11.63
CA ASN A 764 14.38 24.14 -10.64
C ASN A 764 14.44 22.88 -9.75
N ALA A 765 13.70 21.81 -10.07
CA ALA A 765 13.79 20.56 -9.33
C ALA A 765 14.97 19.73 -9.86
N ILE A 766 16.14 20.05 -9.29
CA ILE A 766 17.40 19.29 -9.24
C ILE A 766 17.29 17.94 -9.93
N SER A 767 17.85 17.84 -11.14
CA SER A 767 18.22 16.54 -11.67
C SER A 767 19.13 15.87 -10.64
N THR A 768 18.72 14.73 -10.09
CA THR A 768 19.62 13.94 -9.23
C THR A 768 20.73 13.29 -10.04
N THR A 769 20.70 13.43 -11.38
CA THR A 769 21.67 12.88 -12.32
C THR A 769 22.31 13.98 -13.16
N PHE A 770 23.61 14.17 -13.01
CA PHE A 770 24.43 15.01 -13.88
C PHE A 770 24.55 14.33 -15.26
N PRO A 771 24.27 15.03 -16.38
CA PRO A 771 24.16 14.40 -17.71
C PRO A 771 25.46 13.81 -18.25
N LEU A 772 26.61 14.18 -17.68
CA LEU A 772 27.94 13.71 -18.09
C LEU A 772 28.53 12.71 -17.09
N HIS A 773 29.37 11.80 -17.59
CA HIS A 773 30.34 11.08 -16.78
C HIS A 773 31.70 11.76 -16.95
N LEU A 774 32.04 12.64 -16.02
CA LEU A 774 33.36 13.25 -15.97
C LEU A 774 34.24 12.50 -14.98
N ALA A 775 35.49 12.25 -15.35
CA ALA A 775 36.45 11.56 -14.51
C ALA A 775 37.83 12.23 -14.58
N VAL A 776 38.57 12.14 -13.48
CA VAL A 776 39.97 12.57 -13.41
C VAL A 776 40.85 11.53 -14.09
N GLY A 777 41.63 11.93 -15.09
CA GLY A 777 42.59 11.08 -15.80
C GLY A 777 44.03 11.59 -15.65
N LEU A 778 44.97 10.70 -15.34
CA LEU A 778 46.41 11.00 -15.36
C LEU A 778 46.95 10.79 -16.77
N VAL A 779 47.50 11.84 -17.38
CA VAL A 779 48.14 11.73 -18.70
C VAL A 779 49.55 11.19 -18.53
N GLU A 780 49.77 9.94 -18.92
CA GLU A 780 51.05 9.23 -18.77
C GLU A 780 51.98 9.48 -19.96
N GLU A 781 51.43 9.54 -21.18
CA GLU A 781 52.21 9.75 -22.41
C GLU A 781 51.51 10.75 -23.33
N VAL A 782 52.32 11.57 -24.03
CA VAL A 782 51.87 12.58 -25.00
C VAL A 782 52.68 12.43 -26.28
N ASN A 783 52.08 11.79 -27.29
CA ASN A 783 52.72 11.49 -28.56
C ASN A 783 52.16 12.37 -29.69
N ASP A 784 52.98 12.62 -30.71
CA ASP A 784 52.49 13.24 -31.94
C ASP A 784 51.62 12.24 -32.69
N HIS A 785 50.48 12.70 -33.23
CA HIS A 785 49.66 11.84 -34.07
C HIS A 785 50.41 11.51 -35.38
N PRO A 786 50.50 10.24 -35.79
CA PRO A 786 51.32 9.83 -36.93
C PRO A 786 50.90 10.50 -38.25
N ASP A 787 49.58 10.65 -38.46
CA ASP A 787 49.02 11.18 -39.71
C ASP A 787 48.38 12.58 -39.58
N ALA A 788 48.75 13.37 -38.55
CA ALA A 788 48.15 14.69 -38.31
C ALA A 788 49.06 15.66 -37.54
N ASP A 789 49.54 16.72 -38.22
CA ASP A 789 50.39 17.74 -37.60
C ASP A 789 49.70 18.58 -36.51
N SER A 790 48.36 18.57 -36.48
CA SER A 790 47.56 19.36 -35.53
C SER A 790 47.03 18.58 -34.34
N LEU A 791 47.35 17.28 -34.20
CA LEU A 791 46.79 16.43 -33.15
C LEU A 791 47.87 15.82 -32.25
N TYR A 792 47.54 15.65 -30.97
CA TYR A 792 48.27 14.78 -30.05
C TYR A 792 47.47 13.51 -29.73
N LEU A 793 48.19 12.43 -29.45
CA LEU A 793 47.68 11.21 -28.84
C LEU A 793 48.08 11.18 -27.36
N LEU A 794 47.09 11.16 -26.48
CA LEU A 794 47.27 11.07 -25.04
C LEU A 794 46.96 9.65 -24.59
N LYS A 795 47.86 9.06 -23.80
CA LYS A 795 47.57 7.83 -23.06
C LYS A 795 47.18 8.22 -21.64
N VAL A 796 45.91 8.00 -21.30
CA VAL A 796 45.33 8.53 -20.06
C VAL A 796 44.89 7.39 -19.17
N ASN A 797 45.44 7.34 -17.96
CA ASN A 797 45.10 6.38 -16.94
C ASN A 797 43.95 6.92 -16.07
N PHE A 798 42.83 6.21 -16.04
CA PHE A 798 41.65 6.52 -15.22
C PHE A 798 41.49 5.54 -14.04
N GLY A 799 42.57 4.93 -13.58
CA GLY A 799 42.56 3.98 -12.46
C GLY A 799 41.62 2.80 -12.73
N PRO A 800 40.55 2.58 -11.94
CA PRO A 800 39.60 1.49 -12.14
C PRO A 800 38.89 1.47 -13.49
N LEU A 801 38.82 2.62 -14.19
CA LEU A 801 38.21 2.71 -15.53
C LEU A 801 39.19 2.33 -16.67
N GLY A 802 40.43 1.94 -16.31
CA GLY A 802 41.45 1.51 -17.26
C GLY A 802 42.23 2.65 -17.90
N ILE A 803 43.14 2.28 -18.80
CA ILE A 803 43.92 3.20 -19.64
C ILE A 803 43.17 3.39 -20.96
N LYS A 804 43.01 4.63 -21.41
CA LYS A 804 42.30 5.00 -22.63
C LYS A 804 43.17 5.87 -23.53
N GLN A 805 42.99 5.75 -24.85
CA GLN A 805 43.56 6.66 -25.83
C GLN A 805 42.64 7.87 -26.03
N VAL A 806 43.20 9.08 -25.95
CA VAL A 806 42.47 10.34 -26.21
C VAL A 806 43.19 11.13 -27.29
N VAL A 807 42.46 11.53 -28.33
CA VAL A 807 42.97 12.38 -29.40
C VAL A 807 42.55 13.82 -29.12
N THR A 808 43.49 14.77 -29.14
CA THR A 808 43.21 16.20 -28.93
C THR A 808 43.78 17.08 -30.03
N SER A 809 43.04 18.11 -30.45
CA SER A 809 43.44 19.11 -31.43
C SER A 809 44.22 20.29 -30.86
N LEU A 810 44.51 20.27 -29.55
CA LEU A 810 45.13 21.38 -28.84
C LEU A 810 46.64 21.53 -29.10
N LYS A 811 47.25 20.70 -29.97
CA LYS A 811 48.68 20.74 -30.29
C LYS A 811 49.18 22.09 -30.80
N LYS A 812 48.33 22.84 -31.52
CA LYS A 812 48.67 24.17 -32.06
C LYS A 812 48.69 25.27 -30.98
N ILE A 813 48.07 25.03 -29.84
CA ILE A 813 47.80 26.04 -28.80
C ILE A 813 48.56 25.69 -27.49
N LEU A 814 48.77 24.41 -27.21
CA LEU A 814 49.40 23.91 -25.99
C LEU A 814 50.59 22.98 -26.30
N SER A 815 51.67 23.14 -25.56
CA SER A 815 52.85 22.25 -25.64
C SER A 815 52.60 20.92 -24.94
N LYS A 816 53.41 19.89 -25.23
CA LYS A 816 53.31 18.58 -24.55
C LYS A 816 53.39 18.67 -23.02
N MET A 817 54.14 19.64 -22.49
CA MET A 817 54.27 19.87 -21.04
C MET A 817 52.97 20.32 -20.37
N ALA A 818 52.01 20.87 -21.13
CA ALA A 818 50.70 21.23 -20.60
C ALA A 818 49.84 20.02 -20.21
N PHE A 819 50.20 18.83 -20.70
CA PHE A 819 49.47 17.58 -20.47
C PHE A 819 50.26 16.59 -19.61
N ALA A 820 51.56 16.42 -19.89
CA ALA A 820 52.37 15.35 -19.31
C ALA A 820 52.36 15.34 -17.77
N ASN A 821 52.11 14.17 -17.18
CA ASN A 821 52.04 13.93 -15.73
C ASN A 821 51.00 14.78 -14.98
N LYS A 822 50.01 15.34 -15.68
CA LYS A 822 48.91 16.08 -15.06
C LYS A 822 47.67 15.23 -14.91
N LYS A 823 46.90 15.54 -13.86
CA LYS A 823 45.57 14.98 -13.61
C LYS A 823 44.52 15.96 -14.13
N LEU A 824 43.89 15.61 -15.24
CA LEU A 824 42.97 16.49 -15.96
C LEU A 824 41.57 15.88 -16.00
N VAL A 825 40.55 16.69 -16.25
CA VAL A 825 39.15 16.24 -16.32
C VAL A 825 38.79 15.83 -17.74
N PHE A 826 38.21 14.64 -17.90
CA PHE A 826 37.76 14.10 -19.17
C PHE A 826 36.30 13.65 -19.10
N CYS A 827 35.59 13.78 -20.23
CA CYS A 827 34.30 13.14 -20.44
C CYS A 827 34.50 11.71 -20.95
N VAL A 828 34.11 10.72 -20.14
CA VAL A 828 34.41 9.29 -20.37
C VAL A 828 33.22 8.46 -20.84
N ASN A 829 32.02 9.04 -20.88
CA ASN A 829 30.83 8.41 -21.46
C ASN A 829 30.51 8.89 -22.89
N LEU A 830 31.37 9.71 -23.52
CA LEU A 830 31.20 10.09 -24.91
C LEU A 830 31.43 8.90 -25.84
N LYS A 831 30.62 8.77 -26.89
CA LYS A 831 30.80 7.73 -27.92
C LYS A 831 32.18 7.85 -28.57
N ALA A 832 32.96 6.77 -28.53
CA ALA A 832 34.29 6.72 -29.12
C ALA A 832 34.26 7.06 -30.62
N THR A 833 35.18 7.91 -31.05
CA THR A 833 35.18 8.49 -32.41
C THR A 833 36.58 8.41 -33.01
N LYS A 834 36.65 8.09 -34.31
CA LYS A 834 37.92 8.05 -35.05
C LYS A 834 38.31 9.42 -35.59
N PHE A 835 39.55 9.82 -35.35
CA PHE A 835 40.18 11.01 -35.88
C PHE A 835 41.41 10.59 -36.69
N ARG A 836 41.35 10.74 -38.01
CA ARG A 836 42.47 10.44 -38.93
C ARG A 836 43.10 9.05 -38.70
N GLY A 837 42.27 8.04 -38.44
CA GLY A 837 42.70 6.64 -38.24
C GLY A 837 42.72 6.20 -36.77
N GLU A 838 43.00 7.11 -35.85
CA GLU A 838 43.13 6.84 -34.42
C GLU A 838 41.81 7.02 -33.66
N ILE A 839 41.53 6.16 -32.68
CA ILE A 839 40.30 6.22 -31.88
C ILE A 839 40.54 7.13 -30.66
N SER A 840 39.62 8.05 -30.41
CA SER A 840 39.48 8.76 -29.13
C SER A 840 38.37 8.13 -28.31
N GLU A 841 38.70 7.63 -27.13
CA GLU A 841 37.79 6.91 -26.23
C GLU A 841 37.24 7.78 -25.09
N ALA A 842 37.75 9.00 -24.95
CA ALA A 842 37.26 10.04 -24.07
C ALA A 842 37.56 11.42 -24.70
N MET A 843 37.08 12.49 -24.09
CA MET A 843 37.34 13.86 -24.52
C MET A 843 37.88 14.68 -23.35
N ILE A 844 38.97 15.41 -23.57
CA ILE A 844 39.53 16.35 -22.59
C ILE A 844 38.70 17.64 -22.54
N LEU A 845 38.50 18.20 -21.34
CA LEU A 845 37.76 19.44 -21.17
C LEU A 845 38.65 20.65 -20.87
N GLY A 846 38.30 21.81 -21.41
CA GLY A 846 38.98 23.08 -21.20
C GLY A 846 38.07 24.30 -21.36
N VAL A 847 38.59 25.47 -21.02
CA VAL A 847 37.92 26.76 -21.26
C VAL A 847 38.77 27.57 -22.22
N ASP A 848 38.18 27.98 -23.33
CA ASP A 848 38.81 28.85 -24.32
C ASP A 848 38.70 30.32 -23.88
N HIS A 849 39.81 31.05 -23.91
CA HIS A 849 39.88 32.48 -23.63
C HIS A 849 41.14 33.13 -24.23
N ASP A 850 41.01 34.37 -24.70
CA ASP A 850 42.12 35.22 -25.17
C ASP A 850 43.11 34.46 -26.10
N ASP A 851 42.59 33.79 -27.13
CA ASP A 851 43.31 32.95 -28.12
C ASP A 851 44.06 31.72 -27.55
N THR A 852 43.76 31.32 -26.32
CA THR A 852 44.34 30.15 -25.64
C THR A 852 43.28 29.26 -24.99
N THR A 853 43.66 28.05 -24.57
CA THR A 853 42.77 27.13 -23.85
C THR A 853 43.37 26.79 -22.49
N THR A 854 42.58 26.92 -21.41
CA THR A 854 42.98 26.47 -20.06
C THR A 854 42.32 25.14 -19.73
N LEU A 855 43.13 24.11 -19.49
CA LEU A 855 42.67 22.77 -19.14
C LEU A 855 42.16 22.70 -17.70
N LEU A 856 41.18 21.83 -17.45
CA LEU A 856 40.64 21.61 -16.11
C LEU A 856 41.54 20.63 -15.33
N GLU A 857 42.32 21.15 -14.38
CA GLU A 857 43.29 20.38 -13.59
C GLU A 857 42.75 20.04 -12.18
N MET A 858 43.04 18.82 -11.72
CA MET A 858 42.63 18.28 -10.41
C MET A 858 43.79 17.53 -9.73
N ALA A 859 44.79 18.29 -9.27
CA ALA A 859 46.06 17.75 -8.81
C ALA A 859 45.94 16.84 -7.57
N SER A 860 44.98 17.13 -6.68
CA SER A 860 44.81 16.44 -5.39
C SER A 860 43.93 15.19 -5.50
N SER A 861 43.17 15.04 -6.59
CA SER A 861 42.31 13.88 -6.84
C SER A 861 43.06 12.65 -7.33
N LEU A 862 42.44 11.48 -7.26
CA LEU A 862 42.99 10.22 -7.78
C LEU A 862 42.45 9.92 -9.20
N PRO A 863 43.24 9.26 -10.06
CA PRO A 863 42.75 8.77 -11.35
C PRO A 863 41.49 7.90 -11.20
N GLY A 864 40.46 8.21 -11.97
CA GLY A 864 39.16 7.52 -11.96
C GLY A 864 38.12 8.12 -11.00
N GLU A 865 38.47 9.12 -10.18
CA GLU A 865 37.48 9.82 -9.36
C GLU A 865 36.49 10.59 -10.26
N THR A 866 35.20 10.39 -9.98
CA THR A 866 34.10 11.01 -10.70
C THR A 866 33.96 12.48 -10.31
N VAL A 867 33.84 13.34 -11.32
CA VAL A 867 33.64 14.78 -11.17
C VAL A 867 32.17 15.10 -11.42
N VAL A 868 31.48 15.60 -10.41
CA VAL A 868 30.05 15.92 -10.46
C VAL A 868 29.76 17.24 -9.77
N PRO A 869 28.63 17.90 -10.08
CA PRO A 869 28.09 18.94 -9.24
C PRO A 869 27.61 18.36 -7.90
N GLU A 870 27.70 19.16 -6.85
CA GLU A 870 27.35 18.72 -5.49
C GLU A 870 25.93 18.12 -5.41
N SER A 871 25.82 16.96 -4.73
CA SER A 871 24.58 16.20 -4.55
C SER A 871 23.92 15.68 -5.84
N MET A 872 24.71 15.39 -6.89
CA MET A 872 24.26 14.73 -8.12
C MET A 872 25.07 13.45 -8.40
N ALA A 873 24.43 12.45 -9.02
CA ALA A 873 25.09 11.24 -9.51
C ALA A 873 25.50 11.42 -10.98
N ALA A 874 26.63 10.84 -11.43
CA ALA A 874 27.02 10.89 -12.84
C ALA A 874 26.14 9.99 -13.71
N ASN A 875 25.87 10.40 -14.95
CA ASN A 875 25.23 9.57 -15.96
C ASN A 875 26.25 8.58 -16.56
N THR A 876 26.11 7.28 -16.29
CA THR A 876 27.02 6.27 -16.84
C THR A 876 26.64 5.77 -18.23
N ASN A 877 25.53 6.21 -18.81
CA ASN A 877 25.14 5.83 -20.16
C ASN A 877 25.97 6.58 -21.21
N GLN A 878 26.20 5.94 -22.36
CA GLN A 878 26.91 6.54 -23.47
C GLN A 878 26.12 7.74 -24.06
N ILE A 879 26.81 8.83 -24.38
CA ILE A 879 26.25 10.06 -24.97
C ILE A 879 26.93 10.40 -26.30
N SER A 880 26.23 11.16 -27.13
CA SER A 880 26.72 11.76 -28.38
C SER A 880 27.36 13.12 -28.14
N PHE A 881 28.13 13.61 -29.12
CA PHE A 881 28.70 14.96 -29.07
C PHE A 881 27.63 16.05 -29.07
N ALA A 882 26.51 15.83 -29.77
CA ALA A 882 25.38 16.76 -29.76
C ALA A 882 24.80 16.91 -28.34
N GLU A 883 24.67 15.80 -27.61
CA GLU A 883 24.22 15.81 -26.21
C GLU A 883 25.24 16.49 -25.28
N LEU A 884 26.54 16.26 -25.48
CA LEU A 884 27.60 16.96 -24.74
C LEU A 884 27.54 18.48 -24.96
N SER A 885 27.38 18.93 -26.21
CA SER A 885 27.33 20.36 -26.57
C SER A 885 26.14 21.11 -25.99
N GLN A 886 25.10 20.39 -25.56
CA GLN A 886 23.92 20.96 -24.90
C GLN A 886 24.11 21.08 -23.38
N VAL A 887 25.18 20.50 -22.81
CA VAL A 887 25.46 20.62 -21.38
C VAL A 887 26.08 21.98 -21.09
N GLY A 888 25.30 22.87 -20.47
CA GLY A 888 25.71 24.23 -20.12
C GLY A 888 26.68 24.29 -18.93
N LEU A 889 27.93 23.88 -19.15
CA LEU A 889 29.03 24.10 -18.21
C LEU A 889 29.62 25.50 -18.43
N ILE A 890 29.62 26.32 -17.38
CA ILE A 890 30.11 27.71 -17.45
C ILE A 890 31.06 28.04 -16.31
N VAL A 891 31.93 29.04 -16.52
CA VAL A 891 32.76 29.61 -15.47
C VAL A 891 31.93 30.60 -14.65
N LYS A 892 31.90 30.43 -13.32
CA LYS A 892 31.30 31.37 -12.39
C LYS A 892 32.08 31.40 -11.07
N ASN A 893 32.41 32.58 -10.59
CA ASN A 893 33.24 32.80 -9.41
C ASN A 893 34.55 31.98 -9.44
N LYS A 894 35.22 31.95 -10.60
CA LYS A 894 36.46 31.16 -10.82
C LYS A 894 36.30 29.63 -10.63
N ARG A 895 35.08 29.11 -10.78
CA ARG A 895 34.75 27.68 -10.72
C ARG A 895 33.97 27.27 -11.94
N ILE A 896 34.01 25.99 -12.30
CA ILE A 896 33.11 25.43 -13.30
C ILE A 896 31.80 25.06 -12.62
N VAL A 897 30.67 25.54 -13.16
CA VAL A 897 29.34 25.25 -12.63
C VAL A 897 28.43 24.61 -13.67
N PHE A 898 27.58 23.70 -13.22
CA PHE A 898 26.41 23.17 -13.94
C PHE A 898 25.17 23.55 -13.13
N GLU A 899 24.18 24.20 -13.75
CA GLU A 899 22.97 24.67 -13.04
C GLU A 899 23.29 25.44 -11.74
N GLN A 900 24.31 26.32 -11.78
CA GLN A 900 24.82 27.09 -10.64
C GLN A 900 25.56 26.30 -9.54
N LYS A 901 25.67 24.97 -9.66
CA LYS A 901 26.42 24.13 -8.71
C LYS A 901 27.85 23.88 -9.19
N PRO A 902 28.86 24.07 -8.33
CA PRO A 902 30.25 23.87 -8.72
C PRO A 902 30.59 22.40 -8.93
N LEU A 903 31.44 22.10 -9.92
CA LEU A 903 31.94 20.77 -10.22
C LEU A 903 33.18 20.45 -9.37
N GLY A 904 33.23 19.22 -8.87
CA GLY A 904 34.40 18.71 -8.16
C GLY A 904 34.28 17.23 -7.87
N THR A 905 35.27 16.71 -7.16
CA THR A 905 35.23 15.41 -6.50
C THR A 905 34.85 15.63 -5.03
N GLY A 906 34.68 14.55 -4.27
CA GLY A 906 34.52 14.66 -2.80
C GLY A 906 35.73 15.26 -2.06
N LYS A 907 36.83 15.57 -2.76
CA LYS A 907 38.11 16.05 -2.18
C LYS A 907 38.53 17.43 -2.69
N GLU A 908 38.26 17.74 -3.96
CA GLU A 908 38.75 18.95 -4.62
C GLU A 908 37.68 19.50 -5.57
N MET A 909 37.51 20.83 -5.57
CA MET A 909 36.63 21.52 -6.52
C MET A 909 37.47 22.08 -7.67
N ILE A 910 36.92 22.07 -8.89
CA ILE A 910 37.62 22.65 -10.04
C ILE A 910 37.73 24.16 -9.85
N LYS A 911 38.97 24.67 -9.81
CA LYS A 911 39.29 26.10 -9.78
C LYS A 911 39.97 26.48 -11.08
N ILE A 912 39.52 27.57 -11.69
CA ILE A 912 40.07 28.08 -12.94
C ILE A 912 40.16 29.60 -12.89
N ASN A 913 41.29 30.17 -13.31
CA ASN A 913 41.53 31.61 -13.23
C ASN A 913 41.30 32.29 -14.59
N VAL A 914 40.05 32.25 -15.06
CA VAL A 914 39.58 32.89 -16.31
C VAL A 914 38.32 33.71 -16.03
N LYS A 915 37.86 34.51 -16.99
CA LYS A 915 36.66 35.37 -16.82
C LYS A 915 35.39 34.51 -16.62
N ASP A 916 34.49 35.00 -15.79
CA ASP A 916 33.16 34.41 -15.60
C ASP A 916 32.32 34.52 -16.89
N GLY A 917 31.41 33.57 -17.09
CA GLY A 917 30.51 33.51 -18.24
C GLY A 917 31.05 32.70 -19.44
N LEU A 918 32.32 32.30 -19.41
CA LEU A 918 32.91 31.45 -20.47
C LEU A 918 32.38 30.01 -20.39
N GLN A 919 32.23 29.36 -21.55
CA GLN A 919 31.80 27.97 -21.64
C GLN A 919 32.98 27.00 -21.53
N VAL A 920 32.69 25.80 -21.00
CA VAL A 920 33.62 24.67 -21.04
C VAL A 920 33.34 23.85 -22.29
N HIS A 921 34.40 23.49 -23.01
CA HIS A 921 34.35 22.66 -24.22
C HIS A 921 35.15 21.37 -24.06
#